data_AF-A0A7S4GZK6-F1
#
_entry.id   AF-A0A7S4GZK6-F1
#
_cell.length_a   1.000
_cell.length_b   1.000
_cell.length_c   1.000
_cell.angle_alpha   90.00
_cell.angle_beta   90.00
_cell.angle_gamma   90.00
#
_symmetry.space_group_name_H-M   'P 1'
#
loop_
_entity.id
_entity.type
_entity.pdbx_description
1 polymer ?
#
loop_
_entity_poly.entity_id
_entity_poly.type
_entity_poly.pdbx_seq_one_letter_code
_entity_poly.pdbx_strand_id
1 'polypeptide(L)'
;MNRKEKNQLIAKLSPICFLSLLSWGAVAHAAITPSAPMNGGPSVSAGANGSTVIDINTAGKGGVSHNIYSEFDVDRGGVVLNNSATGSTSHLAGNIAGNANLAGGSASIILNEVNSTRASQLNGLIEVAGDKAQVIIANPSGISCSGCGFINADRATLTTGKAQVANGTLLGYTVEKGSVIINGDGLNTGDADYTDIIARAVQINANIVAKDLKITAGRNNVNADNTQINELTSGGSRPSIAIDVAKLGGMYANKITLVSTDYGVGVRNAGTIGAMASDVNITTDGVLENKGTISAHHDVNIDTTQGRNRNGGYYYAHGRTLNNTANGVISAGKNINIDLAKSKLSNSGGELLADGDINIVSGDIDNRYGNIHSQGVVNMRNDPYHYGFSRTLNNAGGVIHGFNGVAISSRGLNNTEGLIKSDMGGVDIHTAGYTLTNTRGTIESCCELNLDVGTLTNNAGLIQSTENVTINTNRRSLTNQSGVIRGGNDVSISSLGVNNHAGRIMADNHLNINANGSSITNTNNARNTDEAGLFSGKGGMTLVASSINNNNGKVVSNGNIITHTSSSLSNANGLIESNGSVLVTTSSLNNNNGTINAAEDVVIDARSVSNTKGTINAGGEATLTLAGGYSHQGTLSAQEDIRINAEKGAVYNYGTLASANGKTIINSRSFANQRNALVDSPAGVELMLGKPGSFTNNGTVNGTITINKQ
;
A
#
# COMPACT_ATOMS: atom_id res chain seq x y z
N MET A 1 -19.08 -70.45 7.26
CA MET A 1 -18.39 -69.22 7.76
C MET A 1 -16.94 -69.31 7.29
N ASN A 2 -16.47 -68.64 6.23
CA ASN A 2 -16.41 -67.22 5.88
C ASN A 2 -15.18 -66.49 6.48
N ARG A 3 -14.15 -66.27 5.64
CA ARG A 3 -13.20 -65.11 5.52
C ARG A 3 -11.90 -65.62 4.88
N LYS A 4 -11.58 -65.37 3.60
CA LYS A 4 -11.26 -64.13 2.85
C LYS A 4 -10.09 -63.33 3.43
N GLU A 5 -8.88 -63.63 2.96
CA GLU A 5 -7.81 -62.65 2.79
C GLU A 5 -7.79 -62.20 1.32
N LYS A 6 -7.80 -60.88 1.10
CA LYS A 6 -7.71 -60.24 -0.22
C LYS A 6 -6.25 -59.78 -0.40
N ASN A 7 -5.52 -60.40 -1.32
CA ASN A 7 -4.26 -59.84 -1.82
C ASN A 7 -4.54 -58.91 -3.01
N GLN A 8 -4.07 -57.67 -2.89
CA GLN A 8 -4.11 -56.63 -3.93
C GLN A 8 -3.01 -56.87 -4.97
N LEU A 9 -3.35 -56.63 -6.24
CA LEU A 9 -2.48 -56.72 -7.39
C LEU A 9 -1.75 -55.38 -7.58
N ILE A 10 -0.42 -55.34 -7.42
CA ILE A 10 0.43 -54.18 -7.71
C ILE A 10 1.25 -54.49 -8.98
N ALA A 11 0.90 -53.82 -10.08
CA ALA A 11 1.61 -53.72 -11.36
C ALA A 11 1.82 -54.99 -12.23
N LYS A 12 1.48 -54.87 -13.53
CA LYS A 12 1.86 -55.78 -14.62
C LYS A 12 2.98 -55.12 -15.44
N LEU A 13 4.16 -55.73 -15.52
CA LEU A 13 5.18 -55.41 -16.52
C LEU A 13 5.03 -56.34 -17.74
N SER A 14 5.09 -55.76 -18.94
CA SER A 14 5.05 -56.46 -20.24
C SER A 14 6.46 -56.52 -20.84
N PRO A 15 6.97 -57.70 -21.24
CA PRO A 15 8.29 -57.85 -21.84
C PRO A 15 8.20 -57.92 -23.37
N ILE A 16 8.51 -56.83 -24.08
CA ILE A 16 8.99 -56.91 -25.48
C ILE A 16 10.10 -55.88 -25.68
N CYS A 17 11.28 -56.21 -25.16
CA CYS A 17 12.56 -55.74 -25.66
C CYS A 17 13.12 -56.86 -26.55
N PHE A 18 12.75 -56.89 -27.84
CA PHE A 18 13.51 -57.62 -28.86
C PHE A 18 13.11 -57.15 -30.27
N LEU A 19 13.34 -55.86 -30.57
CA LEU A 19 13.36 -55.30 -31.94
C LEU A 19 14.27 -54.06 -32.05
N SER A 20 15.14 -53.83 -31.07
CA SER A 20 16.01 -52.64 -30.97
C SER A 20 17.36 -52.77 -31.68
N LEU A 21 17.46 -53.52 -32.79
CA LEU A 21 18.73 -53.73 -33.50
C LEU A 21 18.70 -53.43 -35.01
N LEU A 22 17.66 -52.75 -35.51
CA LEU A 22 17.60 -52.28 -36.91
C LEU A 22 17.06 -50.84 -37.05
N SER A 23 17.53 -49.92 -36.20
CA SER A 23 17.45 -48.48 -36.50
C SER A 23 18.83 -47.85 -36.27
N TRP A 24 19.75 -48.15 -37.19
CA TRP A 24 20.89 -47.25 -37.38
C TRP A 24 20.35 -45.84 -37.64
N GLY A 25 20.92 -44.89 -36.92
CA GLY A 25 20.42 -43.52 -36.81
C GLY A 25 20.26 -42.86 -38.16
N ALA A 26 19.01 -42.55 -38.50
CA ALA A 26 18.76 -41.34 -39.27
C ALA A 26 19.14 -40.18 -38.33
N VAL A 27 20.30 -39.58 -38.55
CA VAL A 27 20.59 -38.25 -38.00
C VAL A 27 19.53 -37.35 -38.60
N ALA A 28 18.52 -36.98 -37.81
CA ALA A 28 17.49 -36.06 -38.24
C ALA A 28 18.18 -34.71 -38.48
N HIS A 29 18.30 -34.32 -39.75
CA HIS A 29 18.82 -33.02 -40.16
C HIS A 29 17.70 -31.97 -40.09
N ALA A 30 18.07 -30.71 -39.93
CA ALA A 30 17.16 -29.56 -39.93
C ALA A 30 16.27 -29.58 -41.20
N ALA A 31 14.96 -29.36 -41.05
CA ALA A 31 14.02 -29.33 -42.18
C ALA A 31 13.87 -27.89 -42.67
N ILE A 32 14.68 -27.51 -43.67
CA ILE A 32 14.71 -26.16 -44.22
C ILE A 32 14.52 -26.23 -45.72
N THR A 33 13.39 -25.68 -46.19
CA THR A 33 13.00 -25.73 -47.60
C THR A 33 12.71 -24.33 -48.11
N PRO A 34 13.57 -23.76 -48.98
CA PRO A 34 13.30 -22.48 -49.65
C PRO A 34 12.01 -22.53 -50.49
N SER A 35 11.23 -21.45 -50.48
CA SER A 35 10.00 -21.35 -51.29
C SER A 35 10.33 -21.15 -52.77
N ALA A 36 10.43 -22.25 -53.52
CA ALA A 36 10.73 -22.35 -54.96
C ALA A 36 12.03 -21.64 -55.42
N PRO A 37 12.90 -22.30 -56.21
CA PRO A 37 14.15 -21.70 -56.64
C PRO A 37 13.85 -20.60 -57.67
N MET A 38 13.78 -19.34 -57.24
CA MET A 38 14.17 -18.26 -58.13
C MET A 38 15.67 -18.39 -58.36
N ASN A 39 16.16 -18.17 -59.59
CA ASN A 39 17.60 -18.03 -59.82
C ASN A 39 18.14 -16.95 -58.87
N GLY A 40 18.96 -17.35 -57.88
CA GLY A 40 19.48 -16.46 -56.83
C GLY A 40 18.71 -16.45 -55.50
N GLY A 41 17.87 -17.45 -55.20
CA GLY A 41 17.28 -17.67 -53.86
C GLY A 41 18.27 -18.31 -52.86
N PRO A 42 17.89 -18.45 -51.57
CA PRO A 42 18.81 -18.96 -50.57
C PRO A 42 19.13 -20.42 -50.84
N SER A 43 20.41 -20.77 -50.73
CA SER A 43 20.88 -22.14 -50.94
C SER A 43 21.02 -22.84 -49.60
N VAL A 44 20.62 -24.12 -49.52
CA VAL A 44 20.70 -24.93 -48.30
C VAL A 44 21.62 -26.10 -48.58
N SER A 45 22.64 -26.28 -47.73
CA SER A 45 23.62 -27.35 -47.85
C SER A 45 23.91 -27.96 -46.48
N ALA A 46 24.42 -29.19 -46.47
CA ALA A 46 24.89 -29.83 -45.24
C ALA A 46 26.23 -29.20 -44.82
N GLY A 47 26.32 -28.78 -43.55
CA GLY A 47 27.56 -28.34 -42.92
C GLY A 47 28.31 -29.50 -42.25
N ALA A 48 29.47 -29.21 -41.66
CA ALA A 48 30.16 -30.17 -40.81
C ALA A 48 29.34 -30.46 -39.53
N ASN A 49 29.65 -31.56 -38.84
CA ASN A 49 29.10 -31.91 -37.52
C ASN A 49 27.56 -32.02 -37.44
N GLY A 50 26.88 -32.18 -38.59
CA GLY A 50 25.42 -32.32 -38.65
C GLY A 50 24.65 -31.01 -38.63
N SER A 51 25.31 -29.85 -38.73
CA SER A 51 24.63 -28.55 -38.90
C SER A 51 24.15 -28.33 -40.34
N THR A 52 23.23 -27.42 -40.55
CA THR A 52 22.81 -26.97 -41.89
C THR A 52 23.37 -25.59 -42.21
N VAL A 53 23.93 -25.40 -43.41
CA VAL A 53 24.46 -24.11 -43.87
C VAL A 53 23.52 -23.51 -44.91
N ILE A 54 23.17 -22.24 -44.71
CA ILE A 54 22.32 -21.46 -45.59
C ILE A 54 23.13 -20.32 -46.18
N ASP A 55 23.36 -20.36 -47.49
CA ASP A 55 23.81 -19.18 -48.23
C ASP A 55 22.61 -18.26 -48.42
N ILE A 56 22.54 -17.23 -47.58
CA ILE A 56 21.47 -16.23 -47.60
C ILE A 56 21.46 -15.45 -48.93
N ASN A 57 20.33 -14.81 -49.23
CA ASN A 57 20.18 -13.94 -50.39
C ASN A 57 21.05 -12.67 -50.30
N THR A 58 21.29 -12.05 -51.46
CA THR A 58 21.91 -10.72 -51.53
C THR A 58 21.13 -9.71 -50.67
N ALA A 59 21.86 -8.87 -49.93
CA ALA A 59 21.25 -7.78 -49.17
C ALA A 59 20.70 -6.70 -50.13
N GLY A 60 19.48 -6.22 -49.84
CA GLY A 60 18.91 -5.05 -50.50
C GLY A 60 19.62 -3.74 -50.11
N LYS A 61 19.25 -2.62 -50.72
CA LYS A 61 19.84 -1.30 -50.42
C LYS A 61 19.68 -0.86 -48.96
N GLY A 62 18.67 -1.37 -48.25
CA GLY A 62 18.46 -1.12 -46.82
C GLY A 62 19.11 -2.17 -45.91
N GLY A 63 20.01 -3.02 -46.44
CA GLY A 63 20.78 -4.00 -45.66
C GLY A 63 20.04 -5.30 -45.31
N VAL A 64 18.79 -5.46 -45.77
CA VAL A 64 17.99 -6.67 -45.52
C VAL A 64 18.29 -7.74 -46.57
N SER A 65 18.79 -8.90 -46.13
CA SER A 65 18.72 -10.16 -46.86
C SER A 65 17.39 -10.84 -46.55
N HIS A 66 16.50 -10.93 -47.54
CA HIS A 66 15.15 -11.49 -47.38
C HIS A 66 15.09 -12.90 -47.94
N ASN A 67 14.94 -13.88 -47.04
CA ASN A 67 14.96 -15.31 -47.33
C ASN A 67 13.58 -15.89 -47.03
N ILE A 68 12.97 -16.57 -48.00
CA ILE A 68 11.58 -17.06 -47.90
C ILE A 68 11.57 -18.59 -47.97
N TYR A 69 10.90 -19.22 -46.99
CA TYR A 69 10.88 -20.66 -46.78
C TYR A 69 9.46 -21.21 -46.71
N SER A 70 9.24 -22.43 -47.19
CA SER A 70 8.01 -23.19 -46.95
C SER A 70 8.09 -24.03 -45.67
N GLU A 71 9.30 -24.26 -45.16
CA GLU A 71 9.59 -24.89 -43.88
C GLU A 71 10.95 -24.38 -43.38
N PHE A 72 11.04 -24.03 -42.09
CA PHE A 72 12.27 -23.60 -41.42
C PHE A 72 12.24 -24.15 -40.00
N ASP A 73 12.69 -25.40 -39.86
CA ASP A 73 12.84 -26.09 -38.60
C ASP A 73 14.34 -26.32 -38.34
N VAL A 74 14.78 -26.02 -37.12
CA VAL A 74 16.16 -26.18 -36.67
C VAL A 74 16.22 -27.39 -35.76
N ASP A 75 17.11 -28.32 -36.03
CA ASP A 75 17.38 -29.48 -35.18
C ASP A 75 18.46 -29.15 -34.14
N ARG A 76 18.95 -30.17 -33.43
CA ARG A 76 20.05 -30.01 -32.45
C ARG A 76 21.42 -29.76 -33.09
N GLY A 77 21.59 -30.05 -34.38
CA GLY A 77 22.82 -29.76 -35.14
C GLY A 77 22.96 -28.27 -35.45
N GLY A 78 21.84 -27.54 -35.48
CA GLY A 78 21.82 -26.09 -35.64
C GLY A 78 21.93 -25.64 -37.09
N VAL A 79 21.84 -24.33 -37.30
CA VAL A 79 21.85 -23.69 -38.61
C VAL A 79 22.88 -22.57 -38.65
N VAL A 80 23.60 -22.47 -39.76
CA VAL A 80 24.54 -21.38 -40.05
C VAL A 80 24.00 -20.55 -41.19
N LEU A 81 23.76 -19.27 -40.93
CA LEU A 81 23.43 -18.25 -41.92
C LEU A 81 24.74 -17.65 -42.43
N ASN A 82 25.15 -18.00 -43.65
CA ASN A 82 26.41 -17.57 -44.23
C ASN A 82 26.34 -16.13 -44.73
N ASN A 83 26.71 -15.19 -43.86
CA ASN A 83 26.74 -13.75 -44.12
C ASN A 83 28.12 -13.24 -44.56
N SER A 84 28.99 -14.12 -45.08
CA SER A 84 30.33 -13.74 -45.52
C SER A 84 30.48 -13.84 -47.04
N ALA A 85 31.01 -12.80 -47.68
CA ALA A 85 31.38 -12.83 -49.09
C ALA A 85 32.65 -13.67 -49.36
N THR A 86 33.41 -13.99 -48.31
CA THR A 86 34.66 -14.77 -48.37
C THR A 86 34.56 -15.99 -47.44
N GLY A 87 35.51 -16.92 -47.53
CA GLY A 87 35.54 -18.05 -46.59
C GLY A 87 35.53 -17.57 -45.13
N SER A 88 34.77 -18.24 -44.27
CA SER A 88 34.68 -17.91 -42.85
C SER A 88 34.67 -19.19 -41.99
N THR A 89 34.96 -19.03 -40.70
CA THR A 89 34.92 -20.14 -39.74
C THR A 89 33.70 -19.99 -38.86
N SER A 90 32.80 -20.97 -38.95
CA SER A 90 31.60 -21.09 -38.13
C SER A 90 31.86 -22.01 -36.93
N HIS A 91 31.24 -21.68 -35.81
CA HIS A 91 31.21 -22.48 -34.59
C HIS A 91 30.49 -23.82 -34.79
N LEU A 92 29.40 -23.85 -35.57
CA LEU A 92 28.60 -25.05 -35.82
C LEU A 92 29.14 -25.88 -37.00
N ALA A 93 29.46 -25.25 -38.12
CA ALA A 93 29.81 -25.91 -39.39
C ALA A 93 31.31 -25.96 -39.70
N GLY A 94 32.17 -25.36 -38.87
CA GLY A 94 33.61 -25.25 -39.15
C GLY A 94 33.90 -24.30 -40.31
N ASN A 95 34.92 -24.59 -41.12
CA ASN A 95 35.28 -23.75 -42.26
C ASN A 95 34.24 -23.88 -43.38
N ILE A 96 33.61 -22.76 -43.73
CA ILE A 96 32.63 -22.66 -44.82
C ILE A 96 33.17 -21.75 -45.93
N ALA A 97 32.77 -22.04 -47.17
CA ALA A 97 33.07 -21.17 -48.30
C ALA A 97 32.32 -19.84 -48.20
N GLY A 98 32.78 -18.81 -48.92
CA GLY A 98 32.05 -17.55 -49.02
C GLY A 98 30.73 -17.73 -49.76
N ASN A 99 29.71 -17.00 -49.31
CA ASN A 99 28.41 -16.96 -49.95
C ASN A 99 28.48 -16.12 -51.23
N ALA A 100 28.34 -16.78 -52.38
CA ALA A 100 28.40 -16.16 -53.70
C ALA A 100 27.30 -15.09 -53.93
N ASN A 101 26.20 -15.13 -53.18
CA ASN A 101 25.12 -14.14 -53.27
C ASN A 101 25.52 -12.79 -52.66
N LEU A 102 26.58 -12.72 -51.85
CA LEU A 102 27.00 -11.53 -51.11
C LEU A 102 28.11 -10.73 -51.79
N ALA A 103 28.23 -10.82 -53.12
CA ALA A 103 29.16 -10.01 -53.90
C ALA A 103 28.96 -8.48 -53.69
N GLY A 104 27.77 -8.05 -53.28
CA GLY A 104 27.42 -6.67 -52.94
C GLY A 104 27.68 -6.24 -51.49
N GLY A 105 28.25 -7.13 -50.66
CA GLY A 105 28.47 -6.90 -49.23
C GLY A 105 27.57 -7.78 -48.33
N SER A 106 27.94 -7.87 -47.06
CA SER A 106 27.19 -8.58 -46.03
C SER A 106 25.86 -7.88 -45.69
N ALA A 107 24.88 -8.65 -45.21
CA ALA A 107 23.62 -8.14 -44.74
C ALA A 107 23.74 -7.62 -43.30
N SER A 108 23.06 -6.52 -42.98
CA SER A 108 22.88 -6.06 -41.60
C SER A 108 21.65 -6.68 -40.94
N ILE A 109 20.69 -7.15 -41.74
CA ILE A 109 19.48 -7.84 -41.29
C ILE A 109 19.27 -9.09 -42.14
N ILE A 110 19.17 -10.25 -41.51
CA ILE A 110 18.83 -11.53 -42.13
C ILE A 110 17.40 -11.88 -41.74
N LEU A 111 16.46 -11.67 -42.66
CA LEU A 111 15.05 -11.99 -42.49
C LEU A 111 14.77 -13.38 -43.05
N ASN A 112 14.39 -14.31 -42.19
CA ASN A 112 13.92 -15.65 -42.54
C ASN A 112 12.40 -15.69 -42.38
N GLU A 113 11.68 -15.51 -43.48
CA GLU A 113 10.22 -15.51 -43.51
C GLU A 113 9.69 -16.89 -43.94
N VAL A 114 8.77 -17.45 -43.15
CA VAL A 114 8.20 -18.77 -43.40
C VAL A 114 6.75 -18.61 -43.87
N ASN A 115 6.49 -19.01 -45.11
CA ASN A 115 5.15 -19.07 -45.68
C ASN A 115 4.60 -20.50 -45.56
N SER A 116 4.22 -20.88 -44.34
CA SER A 116 3.70 -22.21 -44.02
C SER A 116 2.43 -22.13 -43.19
N THR A 117 1.63 -23.18 -43.21
CA THR A 117 0.52 -23.39 -42.25
C THR A 117 0.99 -24.04 -40.95
N ARG A 118 2.23 -24.53 -40.90
CA ARG A 118 2.85 -25.15 -39.73
C ARG A 118 3.76 -24.17 -39.00
N ALA A 119 3.77 -24.27 -37.68
CA ALA A 119 4.69 -23.54 -36.83
C ALA A 119 6.12 -24.08 -36.98
N SER A 120 7.11 -23.18 -36.97
CA SER A 120 8.53 -23.54 -36.98
C SER A 120 8.94 -24.21 -35.67
N GLN A 121 9.72 -25.27 -35.73
CA GLN A 121 10.33 -25.94 -34.58
C GLN A 121 11.82 -25.61 -34.52
N LEU A 122 12.23 -24.84 -33.51
CA LEU A 122 13.62 -24.42 -33.32
C LEU A 122 14.21 -25.19 -32.13
N ASN A 123 15.05 -26.18 -32.39
CA ASN A 123 15.61 -27.09 -31.38
C ASN A 123 17.15 -27.05 -31.30
N GLY A 124 17.77 -25.97 -31.78
CA GLY A 124 19.20 -25.76 -31.74
C GLY A 124 19.60 -24.33 -32.11
N LEU A 125 20.91 -24.10 -32.20
CA LEU A 125 21.49 -22.77 -32.37
C LEU A 125 21.40 -22.28 -33.82
N ILE A 126 21.22 -20.98 -34.00
CA ILE A 126 21.25 -20.27 -35.28
C ILE A 126 22.44 -19.33 -35.24
N GLU A 127 23.45 -19.60 -36.05
CA GLU A 127 24.69 -18.83 -36.11
C GLU A 127 24.71 -17.92 -37.34
N VAL A 128 25.23 -16.70 -37.19
CA VAL A 128 25.63 -15.87 -38.34
C VAL A 128 27.14 -16.05 -38.57
N ALA A 129 27.51 -16.62 -39.71
CA ALA A 129 28.93 -16.72 -40.09
C ALA A 129 29.37 -15.49 -40.88
N GLY A 130 30.54 -14.95 -40.55
CA GLY A 130 31.02 -13.68 -41.12
C GLY A 130 30.59 -12.47 -40.30
N ASP A 131 30.17 -11.41 -40.98
CA ASP A 131 29.79 -10.16 -40.32
C ASP A 131 28.52 -10.34 -39.48
N LYS A 132 28.53 -9.76 -38.27
CA LYS A 132 27.41 -9.76 -37.32
C LYS A 132 26.18 -9.10 -37.96
N ALA A 133 24.99 -9.67 -37.74
CA ALA A 133 23.74 -9.16 -38.28
C ALA A 133 22.54 -9.44 -37.35
N GLN A 134 21.45 -8.70 -37.55
CA GLN A 134 20.17 -9.00 -36.91
C GLN A 134 19.59 -10.26 -37.55
N VAL A 135 19.12 -11.20 -36.75
CA VAL A 135 18.45 -12.41 -37.23
C VAL A 135 16.98 -12.38 -36.86
N ILE A 136 16.11 -12.53 -37.87
CA ILE A 136 14.66 -12.56 -37.69
C ILE A 136 14.13 -13.90 -38.19
N ILE A 137 13.39 -14.62 -37.35
CA ILE A 137 12.58 -15.76 -37.74
C ILE A 137 11.11 -15.33 -37.69
N ALA A 138 10.47 -15.21 -38.86
CA ALA A 138 9.10 -14.75 -39.01
C ALA A 138 8.20 -15.87 -39.53
N ASN A 139 7.32 -16.42 -38.68
CA ASN A 139 6.36 -17.44 -39.07
C ASN A 139 4.97 -17.14 -38.48
N PRO A 140 4.02 -16.63 -39.28
CA PRO A 140 2.66 -16.33 -38.82
C PRO A 140 1.85 -17.51 -38.30
N SER A 141 2.26 -18.75 -38.57
CA SER A 141 1.61 -19.95 -38.03
C SER A 141 2.09 -20.31 -36.63
N GLY A 142 3.19 -19.73 -36.16
CA GLY A 142 3.73 -19.93 -34.82
C GLY A 142 5.21 -20.34 -34.83
N ILE A 143 5.84 -20.28 -33.66
CA ILE A 143 7.22 -20.69 -33.44
C ILE A 143 7.29 -21.45 -32.11
N SER A 144 7.93 -22.62 -32.11
CA SER A 144 8.27 -23.37 -30.91
C SER A 144 9.79 -23.37 -30.76
N CYS A 145 10.29 -23.08 -29.56
CA CYS A 145 11.71 -23.10 -29.24
C CYS A 145 11.97 -24.07 -28.08
N SER A 146 12.94 -24.97 -28.25
CA SER A 146 13.40 -25.89 -27.21
C SER A 146 14.90 -26.09 -27.31
N GLY A 147 15.67 -25.28 -26.59
CA GLY A 147 17.13 -25.23 -26.72
C GLY A 147 17.61 -24.40 -27.91
N CYS A 148 16.77 -23.50 -28.41
CA CYS A 148 17.18 -22.61 -29.49
C CYS A 148 18.00 -21.44 -28.95
N GLY A 149 18.81 -20.84 -29.82
CA GLY A 149 19.63 -19.71 -29.47
C GLY A 149 20.33 -19.10 -30.66
N PHE A 150 21.07 -18.03 -30.44
CA PHE A 150 21.69 -17.25 -31.52
C PHE A 150 23.17 -17.02 -31.22
N ILE A 151 24.02 -17.27 -32.22
CA ILE A 151 25.46 -16.99 -32.16
C ILE A 151 25.77 -15.88 -33.17
N ASN A 152 26.56 -14.90 -32.74
CA ASN A 152 27.01 -13.77 -33.59
C ASN A 152 25.84 -12.95 -34.20
N ALA A 153 24.74 -12.82 -33.46
CA ALA A 153 23.64 -11.91 -33.79
C ALA A 153 23.70 -10.67 -32.87
N ASP A 154 23.41 -9.47 -33.37
CA ASP A 154 23.29 -8.27 -32.53
C ASP A 154 21.88 -8.15 -31.92
N ARG A 155 20.88 -8.53 -32.70
CA ARG A 155 19.49 -8.65 -32.31
C ARG A 155 18.92 -9.97 -32.82
N ALA A 156 18.24 -10.68 -31.93
CA ALA A 156 17.50 -11.88 -32.27
C ALA A 156 15.99 -11.59 -32.17
N THR A 157 15.24 -11.83 -33.24
CA THR A 157 13.79 -11.61 -33.26
C THR A 157 13.05 -12.89 -33.64
N LEU A 158 12.19 -13.37 -32.75
CA LEU A 158 11.20 -14.40 -33.04
C LEU A 158 9.83 -13.72 -33.21
N THR A 159 9.22 -13.84 -34.38
CA THR A 159 7.94 -13.16 -34.65
C THR A 159 6.92 -14.05 -35.34
N THR A 160 5.66 -13.95 -34.91
CA THR A 160 4.50 -14.46 -35.67
C THR A 160 3.84 -13.35 -36.50
N GLY A 161 4.43 -12.17 -36.50
CA GLY A 161 4.04 -11.10 -37.41
C GLY A 161 4.56 -11.36 -38.81
N LYS A 162 3.76 -10.99 -39.81
CA LYS A 162 4.24 -10.88 -41.18
C LYS A 162 5.18 -9.68 -41.27
N ALA A 163 6.39 -9.88 -41.78
CA ALA A 163 7.37 -8.82 -41.95
C ALA A 163 6.89 -7.80 -43.01
N GLN A 164 7.09 -6.52 -42.73
CA GLN A 164 6.81 -5.42 -43.63
C GLN A 164 8.13 -4.90 -44.18
N VAL A 165 8.45 -5.26 -45.44
CA VAL A 165 9.68 -4.83 -46.11
C VAL A 165 9.32 -3.94 -47.30
N ALA A 166 9.95 -2.79 -47.41
CA ALA A 166 9.79 -1.86 -48.54
C ALA A 166 11.15 -1.36 -49.01
N ASN A 167 11.42 -1.44 -50.32
CA ASN A 167 12.68 -0.99 -50.94
C ASN A 167 13.96 -1.55 -50.29
N GLY A 168 13.90 -2.77 -49.74
CA GLY A 168 15.03 -3.41 -49.07
C GLY A 168 15.25 -2.96 -47.61
N THR A 169 14.33 -2.20 -47.03
CA THR A 169 14.33 -1.77 -45.62
C THR A 169 13.21 -2.47 -44.86
N LEU A 170 13.50 -2.94 -43.64
CA LEU A 170 12.50 -3.48 -42.73
C LEU A 170 11.76 -2.34 -42.02
N LEU A 171 10.45 -2.27 -42.21
CA LEU A 171 9.59 -1.27 -41.57
C LEU A 171 9.05 -1.75 -40.22
N GLY A 172 8.75 -3.05 -40.11
CA GLY A 172 8.14 -3.63 -38.93
C GLY A 172 7.44 -4.97 -39.19
N TYR A 173 6.47 -5.28 -38.36
CA TYR A 173 5.75 -6.54 -38.32
C TYR A 173 4.26 -6.31 -38.10
N THR A 174 3.42 -7.00 -38.88
CA THR A 174 1.97 -7.05 -38.66
C THR A 174 1.61 -8.38 -38.00
N VAL A 175 1.19 -8.32 -36.73
CA VAL A 175 0.84 -9.48 -35.90
C VAL A 175 -0.67 -9.66 -35.89
N GLU A 176 -1.15 -10.78 -36.40
CA GLU A 176 -2.58 -11.14 -36.39
C GLU A 176 -2.90 -12.45 -35.67
N LYS A 177 -1.98 -13.41 -35.71
CA LYS A 177 -2.16 -14.78 -35.21
C LYS A 177 -0.81 -15.42 -34.86
N GLY A 178 -0.84 -16.67 -34.43
CA GLY A 178 0.34 -17.48 -34.13
C GLY A 178 0.90 -17.22 -32.73
N SER A 179 1.40 -18.26 -32.09
CA SER A 179 2.02 -18.18 -30.76
C SER A 179 3.50 -18.48 -30.83
N VAL A 180 4.27 -17.85 -29.95
CA VAL A 180 5.65 -18.27 -29.65
C VAL A 180 5.63 -19.08 -28.35
N ILE A 181 6.17 -20.29 -28.40
CA ILE A 181 6.19 -21.20 -27.25
C ILE A 181 7.64 -21.56 -26.93
N ILE A 182 8.09 -21.24 -25.72
CA ILE A 182 9.41 -21.61 -25.20
C ILE A 182 9.24 -22.83 -24.28
N ASN A 183 9.85 -23.95 -24.64
CA ASN A 183 9.74 -25.25 -23.99
C ASN A 183 11.13 -25.86 -23.74
N GLY A 184 11.16 -27.04 -23.10
CA GLY A 184 12.35 -27.88 -23.00
C GLY A 184 13.56 -27.14 -22.44
N ASP A 185 14.64 -27.09 -23.21
CA ASP A 185 15.91 -26.47 -22.81
C ASP A 185 15.92 -24.93 -22.90
N GLY A 186 14.79 -24.31 -23.27
CA GLY A 186 14.61 -22.86 -23.24
C GLY A 186 15.10 -22.10 -24.48
N LEU A 187 15.28 -20.80 -24.33
CA LEU A 187 15.83 -19.87 -25.33
C LEU A 187 17.08 -19.19 -24.76
N ASN A 188 18.21 -19.31 -25.45
CA ASN A 188 19.45 -18.65 -25.06
C ASN A 188 19.88 -17.60 -26.10
N THR A 189 19.79 -16.33 -25.73
CA THR A 189 20.23 -15.18 -26.53
C THR A 189 21.28 -14.35 -25.79
N GLY A 190 22.08 -14.98 -24.93
CA GLY A 190 23.13 -14.28 -24.16
C GLY A 190 24.18 -13.55 -25.02
N ASP A 191 24.43 -14.03 -26.24
CA ASP A 191 25.36 -13.39 -27.19
C ASP A 191 24.75 -12.18 -27.91
N ALA A 192 23.41 -12.12 -28.01
CA ALA A 192 22.71 -10.99 -28.62
C ALA A 192 22.52 -9.84 -27.62
N ASP A 193 22.61 -8.61 -28.12
CA ASP A 193 22.43 -7.40 -27.31
C ASP A 193 20.93 -7.14 -27.07
N TYR A 194 20.09 -7.47 -28.05
CA TYR A 194 18.64 -7.34 -27.97
C TYR A 194 17.94 -8.64 -28.38
N THR A 195 16.87 -8.98 -27.67
CA THR A 195 16.00 -10.13 -27.96
C THR A 195 14.56 -9.67 -28.02
N ASP A 196 13.93 -9.87 -29.16
CA ASP A 196 12.53 -9.54 -29.40
C ASP A 196 11.69 -10.81 -29.60
N ILE A 197 10.58 -10.92 -28.86
CA ILE A 197 9.52 -11.88 -29.14
C ILE A 197 8.25 -11.09 -29.47
N ILE A 198 7.80 -11.17 -30.71
CA ILE A 198 6.67 -10.38 -31.23
C ILE A 198 5.60 -11.33 -31.74
N ALA A 199 4.51 -11.53 -31.00
CA ALA A 199 3.55 -12.59 -31.32
C ALA A 199 2.11 -12.25 -30.96
N ARG A 200 1.15 -13.05 -31.43
CA ARG A 200 -0.24 -12.91 -30.95
C ARG A 200 -0.34 -13.30 -29.47
N ALA A 201 0.35 -14.36 -29.08
CA ALA A 201 0.48 -14.82 -27.71
C ALA A 201 1.85 -15.48 -27.48
N VAL A 202 2.34 -15.45 -26.24
CA VAL A 202 3.63 -16.01 -25.85
C VAL A 202 3.47 -16.91 -24.63
N GLN A 203 4.01 -18.13 -24.71
CA GLN A 203 4.02 -19.10 -23.62
C GLN A 203 5.45 -19.46 -23.26
N ILE A 204 5.77 -19.40 -21.97
CA ILE A 204 7.12 -19.56 -21.44
C ILE A 204 7.09 -20.68 -20.41
N ASN A 205 7.36 -21.89 -20.88
CA ASN A 205 7.38 -23.12 -20.07
C ASN A 205 8.80 -23.53 -19.64
N ALA A 206 9.81 -22.83 -20.16
CA ALA A 206 11.22 -23.02 -19.86
C ALA A 206 11.94 -21.66 -19.80
N ASN A 207 13.23 -21.65 -19.48
CA ASN A 207 13.98 -20.41 -19.25
C ASN A 207 14.27 -19.64 -20.55
N ILE A 208 14.20 -18.32 -20.47
CA ILE A 208 14.76 -17.38 -21.44
C ILE A 208 15.95 -16.68 -20.78
N VAL A 209 17.11 -16.69 -21.44
CA VAL A 209 18.31 -15.96 -21.02
C VAL A 209 18.67 -14.94 -22.10
N ALA A 210 18.70 -13.65 -21.75
CA ALA A 210 18.95 -12.56 -22.69
C ALA A 210 19.70 -11.40 -22.02
N LYS A 211 20.17 -10.40 -22.79
CA LYS A 211 20.63 -9.12 -22.23
C LYS A 211 19.48 -8.13 -22.10
N ASP A 212 18.90 -7.66 -23.20
CA ASP A 212 17.66 -6.86 -23.21
C ASP A 212 16.55 -7.68 -23.86
N LEU A 213 15.54 -8.08 -23.07
CA LEU A 213 14.42 -8.87 -23.53
C LEU A 213 13.16 -8.01 -23.67
N LYS A 214 12.60 -7.99 -24.87
CA LYS A 214 11.30 -7.38 -25.14
C LYS A 214 10.31 -8.37 -25.70
N ILE A 215 9.14 -8.47 -25.05
CA ILE A 215 8.03 -9.29 -25.49
C ILE A 215 6.83 -8.40 -25.77
N THR A 216 6.35 -8.43 -27.01
CA THR A 216 5.16 -7.70 -27.46
C THR A 216 4.11 -8.69 -27.93
N ALA A 217 3.00 -8.75 -27.19
CA ALA A 217 1.86 -9.63 -27.43
C ALA A 217 0.59 -8.85 -27.82
N GLY A 218 -0.30 -9.50 -28.57
CA GLY A 218 -1.57 -8.92 -29.04
C GLY A 218 -1.62 -8.67 -30.55
N ARG A 219 -2.72 -8.05 -31.03
CA ARG A 219 -2.86 -7.67 -32.46
C ARG A 219 -2.21 -6.32 -32.70
N ASN A 220 -1.04 -6.30 -33.34
CA ASN A 220 -0.25 -5.08 -33.43
C ASN A 220 0.41 -4.90 -34.80
N ASN A 221 0.59 -3.65 -35.19
CA ASN A 221 1.71 -3.24 -36.02
C ASN A 221 2.84 -2.79 -35.10
N VAL A 222 3.97 -3.49 -35.17
CA VAL A 222 5.17 -3.24 -34.36
C VAL A 222 6.26 -2.76 -35.30
N ASN A 223 6.92 -1.65 -35.02
CA ASN A 223 8.04 -1.19 -35.85
C ASN A 223 9.29 -2.10 -35.69
N ALA A 224 10.27 -1.94 -36.58
CA ALA A 224 11.42 -2.85 -36.68
C ALA A 224 12.25 -2.99 -35.40
N ASP A 225 12.40 -1.92 -34.61
CA ASP A 225 13.14 -1.93 -33.33
C ASP A 225 12.25 -2.21 -32.10
N ASN A 226 10.97 -2.52 -32.36
CA ASN A 226 9.95 -2.81 -31.36
C ASN A 226 9.67 -1.66 -30.39
N THR A 227 10.06 -0.41 -30.64
CA THR A 227 9.80 0.73 -29.74
C THR A 227 8.40 1.35 -29.89
N GLN A 228 7.77 1.20 -31.05
CA GLN A 228 6.44 1.74 -31.38
C GLN A 228 5.46 0.61 -31.68
N ILE A 229 4.36 0.58 -30.93
CA ILE A 229 3.36 -0.48 -30.99
C ILE A 229 2.00 0.16 -31.27
N ASN A 230 1.45 -0.10 -32.45
CA ASN A 230 0.14 0.37 -32.87
C ASN A 230 -0.83 -0.80 -32.89
N GLU A 231 -1.75 -0.84 -31.93
CA GLU A 231 -2.76 -1.90 -31.87
C GLU A 231 -3.66 -1.87 -33.10
N LEU A 232 -3.89 -3.03 -33.71
CA LEU A 232 -4.83 -3.18 -34.81
C LEU A 232 -6.27 -3.27 -34.26
N THR A 233 -7.27 -2.92 -35.06
CA THR A 233 -8.68 -3.05 -34.66
C THR A 233 -9.03 -4.47 -34.19
N SER A 234 -9.99 -4.61 -33.28
CA SER A 234 -10.36 -5.93 -32.76
C SER A 234 -10.85 -6.86 -33.89
N GLY A 235 -10.22 -8.02 -34.04
CA GLY A 235 -10.58 -9.06 -35.02
C GLY A 235 -9.85 -10.37 -34.73
N GLY A 236 -10.37 -11.49 -35.23
CA GLY A 236 -9.83 -12.84 -34.98
C GLY A 236 -10.18 -13.42 -33.60
N SER A 237 -9.75 -14.67 -33.33
CA SER A 237 -9.89 -15.32 -32.03
C SER A 237 -8.88 -14.74 -31.03
N ARG A 238 -9.37 -14.34 -29.85
CA ARG A 238 -8.53 -13.76 -28.79
C ARG A 238 -7.89 -14.86 -27.94
N PRO A 239 -6.59 -14.77 -27.60
CA PRO A 239 -5.99 -15.67 -26.63
C PRO A 239 -6.57 -15.40 -25.23
N SER A 240 -6.52 -16.41 -24.35
CA SER A 240 -6.93 -16.27 -22.96
C SER A 240 -5.93 -15.47 -22.12
N ILE A 241 -4.64 -15.60 -22.45
CA ILE A 241 -3.50 -14.93 -21.80
C ILE A 241 -2.53 -14.52 -22.91
N ALA A 242 -2.02 -13.30 -22.85
CA ALA A 242 -1.14 -12.76 -23.89
C ALA A 242 0.31 -13.20 -23.66
N ILE A 243 0.76 -13.17 -22.40
CA ILE A 243 2.08 -13.64 -21.97
C ILE A 243 1.88 -14.52 -20.74
N ASP A 244 2.28 -15.78 -20.84
CA ASP A 244 2.06 -16.78 -19.81
C ASP A 244 3.38 -17.46 -19.42
N VAL A 245 3.85 -17.16 -18.20
CA VAL A 245 5.06 -17.76 -17.61
C VAL A 245 4.64 -18.88 -16.66
N ALA A 246 4.95 -20.12 -17.03
CA ALA A 246 4.68 -21.27 -16.19
C ALA A 246 5.66 -21.34 -15.00
N LYS A 247 5.33 -22.15 -13.99
CA LYS A 247 6.17 -22.34 -12.80
C LYS A 247 7.58 -22.88 -13.10
N LEU A 248 7.73 -23.67 -14.15
CA LEU A 248 9.02 -24.20 -14.62
C LEU A 248 9.74 -23.25 -15.59
N GLY A 249 9.07 -22.20 -16.04
CA GLY A 249 9.62 -21.18 -16.92
C GLY A 249 10.16 -19.99 -16.14
N GLY A 250 11.00 -19.21 -16.81
CA GLY A 250 11.52 -17.97 -16.26
C GLY A 250 12.14 -17.08 -17.33
N MET A 251 12.21 -15.79 -17.05
CA MET A 251 12.89 -14.80 -17.88
C MET A 251 14.01 -14.17 -17.06
N TYR A 252 15.23 -14.27 -17.58
CA TYR A 252 16.45 -13.80 -16.93
C TYR A 252 17.18 -12.89 -17.91
N ALA A 253 17.15 -11.58 -17.65
CA ALA A 253 17.80 -10.61 -18.51
C ALA A 253 18.39 -9.45 -17.71
N ASN A 254 19.20 -8.59 -18.34
CA ASN A 254 19.62 -7.33 -17.72
C ASN A 254 18.45 -6.36 -17.63
N LYS A 255 17.56 -6.35 -18.64
CA LYS A 255 16.34 -5.55 -18.73
C LYS A 255 15.21 -6.38 -19.34
N ILE A 256 13.99 -6.22 -18.82
CA ILE A 256 12.81 -6.92 -19.35
C ILE A 256 11.70 -5.89 -19.64
N THR A 257 11.12 -5.97 -20.83
CA THR A 257 9.93 -5.19 -21.22
C THR A 257 8.84 -6.11 -21.76
N LEU A 258 7.67 -6.10 -21.12
CA LEU A 258 6.51 -6.89 -21.53
C LEU A 258 5.37 -5.94 -21.92
N VAL A 259 4.80 -6.15 -23.10
CA VAL A 259 3.67 -5.36 -23.59
C VAL A 259 2.56 -6.31 -24.05
N SER A 260 1.36 -6.17 -23.51
CA SER A 260 0.13 -6.81 -24.01
C SER A 260 -0.91 -5.75 -24.37
N THR A 261 -1.33 -5.72 -25.63
CA THR A 261 -2.28 -4.71 -26.15
C THR A 261 -3.70 -5.22 -26.34
N ASP A 262 -3.93 -6.54 -26.32
CA ASP A 262 -5.26 -7.09 -26.48
C ASP A 262 -6.14 -6.73 -25.27
N TYR A 263 -7.21 -5.97 -25.51
CA TYR A 263 -8.16 -5.56 -24.46
C TYR A 263 -8.67 -6.75 -23.62
N GLY A 264 -8.43 -6.68 -22.31
CA GLY A 264 -8.81 -7.69 -21.32
C GLY A 264 -7.90 -8.92 -21.27
N VAL A 265 -6.88 -9.01 -22.12
CA VAL A 265 -5.95 -10.14 -22.17
C VAL A 265 -4.63 -9.76 -21.49
N GLY A 266 -4.37 -10.44 -20.39
CA GLY A 266 -3.35 -10.06 -19.43
C GLY A 266 -2.02 -10.78 -19.55
N VAL A 267 -1.22 -10.61 -18.49
CA VAL A 267 0.04 -11.30 -18.25
C VAL A 267 -0.15 -12.20 -17.03
N ARG A 268 0.30 -13.45 -17.12
CA ARG A 268 0.33 -14.38 -15.99
C ARG A 268 1.76 -14.80 -15.70
N ASN A 269 2.17 -14.68 -14.45
CA ASN A 269 3.45 -15.14 -13.96
C ASN A 269 3.28 -16.14 -12.81
N ALA A 270 3.68 -17.39 -13.05
CA ALA A 270 3.83 -18.41 -12.01
C ALA A 270 5.30 -18.82 -11.77
N GLY A 271 6.22 -18.29 -12.58
CA GLY A 271 7.66 -18.55 -12.51
C GLY A 271 8.43 -17.31 -12.06
N THR A 272 9.54 -17.01 -12.73
CA THR A 272 10.40 -15.86 -12.41
C THR A 272 10.50 -14.89 -13.58
N ILE A 273 10.33 -13.61 -13.32
CA ILE A 273 10.65 -12.50 -14.22
C ILE A 273 11.72 -11.66 -13.52
N GLY A 274 12.98 -11.78 -13.94
CA GLY A 274 14.12 -11.19 -13.23
C GLY A 274 15.01 -10.33 -14.13
N ALA A 275 15.06 -9.02 -13.84
CA ALA A 275 16.03 -8.09 -14.43
C ALA A 275 17.25 -7.93 -13.51
N MET A 276 18.44 -8.35 -13.98
CA MET A 276 19.67 -8.45 -13.19
C MET A 276 20.46 -7.14 -13.08
N ALA A 277 20.23 -6.18 -13.97
CA ALA A 277 21.02 -4.93 -14.02
C ALA A 277 20.18 -3.66 -14.18
N SER A 278 18.90 -3.78 -14.55
CA SER A 278 18.02 -2.67 -14.88
C SER A 278 16.59 -3.00 -14.46
N ASP A 279 15.61 -2.51 -15.22
CA ASP A 279 14.20 -2.48 -14.86
C ASP A 279 13.43 -3.69 -15.41
N VAL A 280 12.32 -3.99 -14.75
CA VAL A 280 11.21 -4.75 -15.33
C VAL A 280 10.08 -3.78 -15.65
N ASN A 281 9.72 -3.67 -16.92
CA ASN A 281 8.61 -2.83 -17.38
C ASN A 281 7.49 -3.72 -17.91
N ILE A 282 6.29 -3.62 -17.34
CA ILE A 282 5.12 -4.41 -17.75
C ILE A 282 3.98 -3.46 -18.08
N THR A 283 3.54 -3.50 -19.32
CA THR A 283 2.36 -2.79 -19.80
C THR A 283 1.30 -3.78 -20.26
N THR A 284 0.08 -3.71 -19.73
CA THR A 284 -0.99 -4.64 -20.13
C THR A 284 -2.38 -3.99 -20.17
N ASP A 285 -3.16 -4.30 -21.20
CA ASP A 285 -4.60 -3.96 -21.29
C ASP A 285 -5.49 -4.99 -20.56
N GLY A 286 -4.92 -5.87 -19.72
CA GLY A 286 -5.63 -6.92 -18.99
C GLY A 286 -5.17 -7.09 -17.54
N VAL A 287 -5.45 -8.26 -16.98
CA VAL A 287 -5.05 -8.62 -15.62
C VAL A 287 -3.58 -9.00 -15.60
N LEU A 288 -2.79 -8.41 -14.70
CA LEU A 288 -1.48 -8.97 -14.33
C LEU A 288 -1.69 -9.89 -13.13
N GLU A 289 -1.59 -11.21 -13.34
CA GLU A 289 -1.63 -12.21 -12.28
C GLU A 289 -0.20 -12.64 -11.93
N ASN A 290 0.27 -12.29 -10.74
CA ASN A 290 1.54 -12.72 -10.21
C ASN A 290 1.34 -13.70 -9.04
N LYS A 291 1.81 -14.93 -9.25
CA LYS A 291 1.91 -16.03 -8.26
C LYS A 291 3.36 -16.51 -8.09
N GLY A 292 4.28 -15.95 -8.85
CA GLY A 292 5.71 -16.22 -8.77
C GLY A 292 6.46 -14.97 -8.33
N THR A 293 7.64 -14.75 -8.92
CA THR A 293 8.49 -13.61 -8.59
C THR A 293 8.64 -12.67 -9.79
N ILE A 294 8.46 -11.38 -9.55
CA ILE A 294 8.87 -10.29 -10.44
C ILE A 294 9.94 -9.50 -9.69
N SER A 295 11.14 -9.40 -10.23
CA SER A 295 12.27 -8.76 -9.55
C SER A 295 13.11 -7.92 -10.51
N ALA A 296 13.54 -6.74 -10.05
CA ALA A 296 14.43 -5.86 -10.80
C ALA A 296 15.58 -5.34 -9.93
N HIS A 297 16.77 -5.18 -10.51
CA HIS A 297 17.88 -4.51 -9.85
C HIS A 297 17.61 -3.01 -9.62
N HIS A 298 16.89 -2.38 -10.55
CA HIS A 298 16.42 -1.01 -10.41
C HIS A 298 14.91 -1.00 -10.14
N ASP A 299 14.10 -0.53 -11.08
CA ASP A 299 12.68 -0.30 -10.86
C ASP A 299 11.82 -1.45 -11.41
N VAL A 300 10.70 -1.71 -10.74
CA VAL A 300 9.59 -2.47 -11.33
C VAL A 300 8.48 -1.48 -11.68
N ASN A 301 8.19 -1.34 -12.97
CA ASN A 301 7.17 -0.44 -13.49
C ASN A 301 6.01 -1.27 -14.06
N ILE A 302 4.82 -1.13 -13.49
CA ILE A 302 3.61 -1.83 -13.91
C ILE A 302 2.56 -0.79 -14.30
N ASP A 303 2.15 -0.84 -15.56
CA ASP A 303 1.19 0.08 -16.14
C ASP A 303 0.04 -0.68 -16.81
N THR A 304 -1.18 -0.55 -16.30
CA THR A 304 -2.38 -1.10 -16.97
C THR A 304 -3.20 -0.03 -17.70
N THR A 305 -2.62 1.14 -17.97
CA THR A 305 -3.29 2.36 -18.42
C THR A 305 -3.33 2.54 -19.94
N GLN A 306 -2.63 1.75 -20.75
CA GLN A 306 -2.53 2.00 -22.20
C GLN A 306 -3.84 1.93 -23.01
N GLY A 307 -4.98 1.68 -22.39
CA GLY A 307 -6.32 1.85 -22.96
C GLY A 307 -7.00 3.17 -22.59
N ARG A 308 -6.31 4.10 -21.92
CA ARG A 308 -6.87 5.37 -21.41
C ARG A 308 -7.22 6.38 -22.50
N ASN A 309 -6.94 6.08 -23.78
CA ASN A 309 -7.26 6.99 -24.88
C ASN A 309 -7.95 6.34 -26.09
N ARG A 310 -8.84 5.37 -25.84
CA ARG A 310 -9.83 4.95 -26.85
C ARG A 310 -11.14 5.72 -26.63
N ASN A 311 -11.37 6.76 -27.42
CA ASN A 311 -12.65 7.49 -27.58
C ASN A 311 -13.14 8.38 -26.43
N GLY A 312 -12.26 9.01 -25.65
CA GLY A 312 -12.63 10.16 -24.79
C GLY A 312 -13.60 9.89 -23.64
N GLY A 313 -13.87 8.62 -23.30
CA GLY A 313 -14.73 8.24 -22.18
C GLY A 313 -13.95 7.44 -21.13
N TYR A 314 -14.09 7.81 -19.86
CA TYR A 314 -13.63 6.99 -18.72
C TYR A 314 -14.51 5.74 -18.62
N TYR A 315 -14.20 4.70 -19.41
CA TYR A 315 -14.90 3.41 -19.32
C TYR A 315 -14.38 2.59 -18.14
N TYR A 316 -15.31 2.10 -17.34
CA TYR A 316 -15.10 1.12 -16.27
C TYR A 316 -14.35 -0.09 -16.79
N ALA A 317 -13.06 -0.14 -16.51
CA ALA A 317 -12.23 -1.19 -17.07
C ALA A 317 -12.30 -2.46 -16.22
N HIS A 318 -13.39 -3.20 -16.39
CA HIS A 318 -13.50 -4.57 -15.91
C HIS A 318 -12.38 -5.39 -16.55
N GLY A 319 -11.40 -5.83 -15.75
CA GLY A 319 -10.30 -6.69 -16.21
C GLY A 319 -8.90 -6.08 -16.23
N ARG A 320 -8.65 -4.91 -15.63
CA ARG A 320 -7.31 -4.30 -15.50
C ARG A 320 -6.86 -4.27 -14.05
N THR A 321 -6.52 -5.41 -13.49
CA THR A 321 -6.14 -5.54 -12.07
C THR A 321 -4.74 -6.11 -11.94
N LEU A 322 -4.04 -5.73 -10.87
CA LEU A 322 -2.85 -6.44 -10.43
C LEU A 322 -3.24 -7.40 -9.30
N ASN A 323 -3.10 -8.70 -9.54
CA ASN A 323 -3.32 -9.75 -8.56
C ASN A 323 -1.97 -10.36 -8.15
N ASN A 324 -1.34 -9.78 -7.13
CA ASN A 324 -0.16 -10.33 -6.47
C ASN A 324 -0.60 -11.16 -5.25
N THR A 325 -0.94 -12.43 -5.49
CA THR A 325 -1.57 -13.29 -4.47
C THR A 325 -0.92 -14.67 -4.46
N ALA A 326 -1.33 -15.54 -3.52
CA ALA A 326 -0.75 -16.89 -3.38
C ALA A 326 0.78 -16.87 -3.18
N ASN A 327 1.26 -15.96 -2.34
CA ASN A 327 2.68 -15.68 -2.08
C ASN A 327 3.44 -15.11 -3.30
N GLY A 328 2.75 -14.41 -4.19
CA GLY A 328 3.41 -13.64 -5.25
C GLY A 328 4.33 -12.57 -4.65
N VAL A 329 5.51 -12.41 -5.24
CA VAL A 329 6.52 -11.42 -4.83
C VAL A 329 6.79 -10.46 -5.98
N ILE A 330 6.76 -9.17 -5.68
CA ILE A 330 7.24 -8.10 -6.55
C ILE A 330 8.32 -7.33 -5.79
N SER A 331 9.56 -7.32 -6.28
CA SER A 331 10.69 -6.71 -5.59
C SER A 331 11.54 -5.80 -6.50
N ALA A 332 12.02 -4.68 -5.97
CA ALA A 332 12.86 -3.72 -6.70
C ALA A 332 14.04 -3.26 -5.84
N GLY A 333 15.25 -3.22 -6.41
CA GLY A 333 16.42 -2.61 -5.78
C GLY A 333 16.38 -1.07 -5.77
N LYS A 334 15.38 -0.48 -6.43
CA LYS A 334 14.96 0.92 -6.30
C LYS A 334 13.46 0.95 -6.07
N ASN A 335 12.67 1.47 -6.99
CA ASN A 335 11.27 1.77 -6.76
C ASN A 335 10.33 0.72 -7.36
N ILE A 336 9.15 0.56 -6.75
CA ILE A 336 8.01 -0.07 -7.40
C ILE A 336 7.02 1.01 -7.78
N ASN A 337 6.74 1.14 -9.08
CA ASN A 337 5.76 2.09 -9.62
C ASN A 337 4.61 1.31 -10.25
N ILE A 338 3.41 1.42 -9.64
CA ILE A 338 2.20 0.73 -10.10
C ILE A 338 1.15 1.79 -10.47
N ASP A 339 0.73 1.84 -11.73
CA ASP A 339 -0.46 2.59 -12.17
C ASP A 339 -1.49 1.64 -12.79
N LEU A 340 -2.61 1.48 -12.10
CA LEU A 340 -3.71 0.60 -12.52
C LEU A 340 -4.88 1.36 -13.16
N ALA A 341 -4.66 2.59 -13.64
CA ALA A 341 -5.70 3.45 -14.21
C ALA A 341 -6.95 3.57 -13.31
N LYS A 342 -6.75 3.55 -11.98
CA LYS A 342 -7.79 3.58 -10.93
C LYS A 342 -8.57 2.27 -10.74
N SER A 343 -8.04 1.13 -11.17
CA SER A 343 -8.60 -0.20 -10.92
C SER A 343 -8.00 -0.88 -9.66
N LYS A 344 -8.31 -2.14 -9.40
CA LYS A 344 -7.95 -2.84 -8.15
C LYS A 344 -6.52 -3.38 -8.14
N LEU A 345 -5.80 -3.13 -7.04
CA LEU A 345 -4.63 -3.89 -6.60
C LEU A 345 -5.07 -4.93 -5.56
N SER A 346 -4.74 -6.20 -5.76
CA SER A 346 -4.87 -7.27 -4.78
C SER A 346 -3.49 -7.79 -4.41
N ASN A 347 -3.02 -7.44 -3.21
CA ASN A 347 -1.79 -7.91 -2.58
C ASN A 347 -2.08 -8.86 -1.40
N SER A 348 -3.24 -9.51 -1.37
CA SER A 348 -3.61 -10.36 -0.23
C SER A 348 -2.72 -11.60 -0.14
N GLY A 349 -1.97 -11.71 0.97
CA GLY A 349 -0.95 -12.75 1.16
C GLY A 349 0.23 -12.65 0.18
N GLY A 350 0.42 -11.50 -0.48
CA GLY A 350 1.54 -11.22 -1.38
C GLY A 350 2.53 -10.22 -0.78
N GLU A 351 3.67 -10.03 -1.46
CA GLU A 351 4.73 -9.12 -1.05
C GLU A 351 5.05 -8.10 -2.14
N LEU A 352 5.10 -6.82 -1.76
CA LEU A 352 5.69 -5.73 -2.52
C LEU A 352 6.89 -5.19 -1.71
N LEU A 353 8.11 -5.32 -2.24
CA LEU A 353 9.36 -5.01 -1.53
C LEU A 353 10.22 -4.03 -2.34
N ALA A 354 10.57 -2.88 -1.78
CA ALA A 354 11.40 -1.88 -2.47
C ALA A 354 12.53 -1.36 -1.56
N ASP A 355 13.74 -1.25 -2.08
CA ASP A 355 14.85 -0.53 -1.43
C ASP A 355 14.73 1.00 -1.61
N GLY A 356 13.92 1.45 -2.58
CA GLY A 356 13.47 2.82 -2.75
C GLY A 356 11.99 2.96 -2.37
N ASP A 357 11.27 3.80 -3.10
CA ASP A 357 9.86 4.11 -2.85
C ASP A 357 8.90 3.06 -3.45
N ILE A 358 7.70 2.95 -2.85
CA ILE A 358 6.56 2.25 -3.47
C ILE A 358 5.49 3.29 -3.80
N ASN A 359 5.25 3.51 -5.10
CA ASN A 359 4.25 4.43 -5.61
C ASN A 359 3.09 3.64 -6.22
N ILE A 360 1.89 3.75 -5.64
CA ILE A 360 0.70 3.00 -6.09
C ILE A 360 -0.44 3.96 -6.44
N VAL A 361 -0.80 3.96 -7.72
CA VAL A 361 -1.96 4.65 -8.27
C VAL A 361 -3.04 3.62 -8.63
N SER A 362 -4.08 3.54 -7.83
CA SER A 362 -5.14 2.52 -7.96
C SER A 362 -6.50 3.02 -7.44
N GLY A 363 -7.53 2.21 -7.69
CA GLY A 363 -8.86 2.35 -7.10
C GLY A 363 -8.86 1.72 -5.71
N ASP A 364 -9.32 0.47 -5.63
CA ASP A 364 -9.26 -0.30 -4.40
C ASP A 364 -7.90 -1.00 -4.22
N ILE A 365 -7.46 -1.11 -2.97
CA ILE A 365 -6.28 -1.87 -2.57
C ILE A 365 -6.68 -2.89 -1.52
N ASP A 366 -6.43 -4.17 -1.80
CA ASP A 366 -6.62 -5.27 -0.86
C ASP A 366 -5.26 -5.82 -0.44
N ASN A 367 -4.77 -5.41 0.73
CA ASN A 367 -3.51 -5.83 1.34
C ASN A 367 -3.73 -6.77 2.54
N ARG A 368 -4.85 -7.49 2.59
CA ARG A 368 -5.14 -8.39 3.73
C ARG A 368 -4.10 -9.48 3.85
N TYR A 369 -3.48 -9.61 5.03
CA TYR A 369 -2.36 -10.54 5.27
C TYR A 369 -1.19 -10.40 4.28
N GLY A 370 -1.14 -9.29 3.54
CA GLY A 370 -0.07 -8.97 2.61
C GLY A 370 0.98 -8.07 3.25
N ASN A 371 2.11 -7.93 2.57
CA ASN A 371 3.20 -7.05 2.97
C ASN A 371 3.48 -6.02 1.87
N ILE A 372 3.48 -4.75 2.23
CA ILE A 372 3.96 -3.64 1.41
C ILE A 372 5.07 -2.96 2.21
N HIS A 373 6.32 -3.20 1.81
CA HIS A 373 7.51 -2.77 2.56
C HIS A 373 8.45 -1.98 1.66
N SER A 374 8.80 -0.77 2.10
CA SER A 374 9.70 0.14 1.41
C SER A 374 10.78 0.65 2.38
N GLN A 375 12.04 0.71 1.94
CA GLN A 375 13.11 1.45 2.64
C GLN A 375 13.05 2.96 2.32
N GLY A 376 12.22 3.36 1.37
CA GLY A 376 11.81 4.73 1.11
C GLY A 376 10.44 5.06 1.70
N VAL A 377 9.63 5.76 0.92
CA VAL A 377 8.25 6.12 1.23
C VAL A 377 7.28 5.15 0.58
N VAL A 378 6.25 4.73 1.31
CA VAL A 378 5.06 4.11 0.71
C VAL A 378 4.04 5.20 0.40
N ASN A 379 3.83 5.48 -0.89
CA ASN A 379 2.93 6.51 -1.39
C ASN A 379 1.73 5.90 -2.13
N MET A 380 0.56 6.02 -1.50
CA MET A 380 -0.75 5.67 -2.04
C MET A 380 -1.66 6.90 -2.11
N ARG A 381 -1.09 8.12 -2.27
CA ARG A 381 -1.88 9.35 -2.47
C ARG A 381 -2.47 9.39 -3.87
N ASN A 382 -3.65 8.80 -4.00
CA ASN A 382 -4.48 8.92 -5.19
C ASN A 382 -5.29 10.23 -5.17
N ASP A 383 -5.37 10.95 -6.31
CA ASP A 383 -6.18 12.17 -6.46
C ASP A 383 -7.62 11.95 -5.96
N PRO A 384 -8.03 12.64 -4.88
CA PRO A 384 -9.32 12.45 -4.22
C PRO A 384 -10.52 13.05 -4.98
N TYR A 385 -10.31 13.87 -6.02
CA TYR A 385 -11.37 14.73 -6.58
C TYR A 385 -12.03 14.26 -7.88
N HIS A 386 -11.79 13.04 -8.36
CA HIS A 386 -12.45 12.55 -9.58
C HIS A 386 -13.67 11.65 -9.30
N TYR A 387 -14.84 12.15 -9.70
CA TYR A 387 -16.19 11.56 -9.58
C TYR A 387 -16.27 10.04 -9.83
N GLY A 388 -16.91 9.29 -8.90
CA GLY A 388 -17.56 8.00 -9.18
C GLY A 388 -16.88 6.68 -8.75
N PHE A 389 -15.68 6.69 -8.16
CA PHE A 389 -14.91 5.45 -7.93
C PHE A 389 -14.79 5.03 -6.45
N SER A 390 -14.83 3.71 -6.20
CA SER A 390 -14.41 3.12 -4.91
C SER A 390 -12.89 3.18 -4.81
N ARG A 391 -12.39 3.70 -3.68
CA ARG A 391 -10.95 3.81 -3.38
C ARG A 391 -10.64 3.31 -1.98
N THR A 392 -11.14 2.14 -1.65
CA THR A 392 -10.98 1.56 -0.31
C THR A 392 -9.61 0.91 -0.18
N LEU A 393 -9.00 1.04 1.01
CA LEU A 393 -7.80 0.32 1.36
C LEU A 393 -8.11 -0.65 2.51
N ASN A 394 -7.91 -1.94 2.26
CA ASN A 394 -8.07 -2.99 3.25
C ASN A 394 -6.71 -3.58 3.61
N ASN A 395 -6.18 -3.16 4.75
CA ASN A 395 -4.94 -3.63 5.37
C ASN A 395 -5.21 -4.58 6.55
N ALA A 396 -6.36 -5.25 6.61
CA ALA A 396 -6.66 -6.10 7.76
C ALA A 396 -5.70 -7.29 7.87
N GLY A 397 -5.03 -7.44 9.01
CA GLY A 397 -3.96 -8.42 9.22
C GLY A 397 -2.72 -8.23 8.34
N GLY A 398 -2.64 -7.13 7.57
CA GLY A 398 -1.55 -6.82 6.65
C GLY A 398 -0.55 -5.82 7.23
N VAL A 399 0.54 -5.61 6.49
CA VAL A 399 1.59 -4.65 6.83
C VAL A 399 1.75 -3.64 5.69
N ILE A 400 1.75 -2.36 6.07
CA ILE A 400 2.21 -1.25 5.24
C ILE A 400 3.32 -0.54 6.00
N HIS A 401 4.54 -0.67 5.52
CA HIS A 401 5.73 -0.14 6.15
C HIS A 401 6.56 0.67 5.16
N GLY A 402 6.80 1.94 5.48
CA GLY A 402 7.73 2.78 4.74
C GLY A 402 8.74 3.37 5.70
N PHE A 403 10.01 3.04 5.55
CA PHE A 403 11.06 3.48 6.46
C PHE A 403 11.12 5.01 6.56
N ASN A 404 11.00 5.72 5.43
CA ASN A 404 11.04 7.19 5.38
C ASN A 404 9.65 7.86 5.35
N GLY A 405 8.57 7.09 5.51
CA GLY A 405 7.22 7.64 5.59
C GLY A 405 6.13 6.79 4.94
N VAL A 406 4.89 7.05 5.35
CA VAL A 406 3.69 6.47 4.73
C VAL A 406 2.68 7.56 4.43
N ALA A 407 2.16 7.55 3.22
CA ALA A 407 1.19 8.52 2.74
C ALA A 407 0.01 7.82 2.04
N ILE A 408 -1.20 7.96 2.59
CA ILE A 408 -2.39 7.23 2.12
C ILE A 408 -3.54 8.20 1.84
N SER A 409 -4.15 8.08 0.67
CA SER A 409 -5.45 8.71 0.34
C SER A 409 -6.45 7.64 -0.07
N SER A 410 -7.61 7.57 0.61
CA SER A 410 -8.62 6.53 0.37
C SER A 410 -10.05 7.02 0.63
N ARG A 411 -11.07 6.26 0.20
CA ARG A 411 -12.49 6.41 0.59
C ARG A 411 -12.89 5.39 1.66
N GLY A 412 -11.98 5.18 2.62
CA GLY A 412 -12.15 4.23 3.70
C GLY A 412 -10.92 3.36 3.85
N LEU A 413 -10.48 3.20 5.09
CA LEU A 413 -9.30 2.43 5.45
C LEU A 413 -9.64 1.44 6.57
N ASN A 414 -9.43 0.16 6.32
CA ASN A 414 -9.51 -0.89 7.33
C ASN A 414 -8.11 -1.40 7.68
N ASN A 415 -7.63 -1.07 8.87
CA ASN A 415 -6.40 -1.54 9.49
C ASN A 415 -6.67 -2.49 10.68
N THR A 416 -7.76 -3.25 10.65
CA THR A 416 -8.10 -4.20 11.73
C THR A 416 -7.02 -5.28 11.85
N GLU A 417 -6.42 -5.46 13.03
CA GLU A 417 -5.26 -6.37 13.23
C GLU A 417 -4.06 -6.07 12.30
N GLY A 418 -4.06 -4.93 11.60
CA GLY A 418 -3.02 -4.55 10.65
C GLY A 418 -1.97 -3.64 11.27
N LEU A 419 -0.87 -3.45 10.54
CA LEU A 419 0.21 -2.53 10.87
C LEU A 419 0.38 -1.50 9.76
N ILE A 420 0.38 -0.21 10.14
CA ILE A 420 0.85 0.90 9.32
C ILE A 420 1.97 1.59 10.09
N LYS A 421 3.18 1.61 9.54
CA LYS A 421 4.35 2.11 10.29
C LYS A 421 5.34 2.88 9.42
N SER A 422 5.94 3.91 10.02
CA SER A 422 7.15 4.55 9.52
C SER A 422 8.21 4.71 10.61
N ASP A 423 9.45 4.33 10.29
CA ASP A 423 10.59 4.25 11.22
C ASP A 423 11.40 5.55 11.33
N MET A 424 11.41 6.39 10.29
CA MET A 424 12.20 7.62 10.20
C MET A 424 11.41 8.82 9.63
N GLY A 425 10.18 8.59 9.16
CA GLY A 425 9.32 9.65 8.62
C GLY A 425 7.91 9.69 9.22
N GLY A 426 7.11 10.65 8.72
CA GLY A 426 5.73 10.84 9.13
C GLY A 426 4.75 9.80 8.59
N VAL A 427 3.57 9.71 9.20
CA VAL A 427 2.42 8.97 8.66
C VAL A 427 1.30 9.96 8.39
N ASP A 428 0.88 10.09 7.14
CA ASP A 428 -0.24 10.94 6.71
C ASP A 428 -1.34 10.09 6.07
N ILE A 429 -2.53 10.10 6.69
CA ILE A 429 -3.68 9.34 6.24
C ILE A 429 -4.86 10.29 6.04
N HIS A 430 -5.29 10.39 4.78
CA HIS A 430 -6.49 11.12 4.39
C HIS A 430 -7.56 10.13 3.90
N THR A 431 -8.75 10.13 4.51
CA THR A 431 -9.87 9.28 4.05
C THR A 431 -11.01 10.05 3.39
N ALA A 432 -10.82 11.32 3.02
CA ALA A 432 -11.85 12.17 2.41
C ALA A 432 -13.18 12.19 3.20
N GLY A 433 -13.10 12.13 4.53
CA GLY A 433 -14.25 12.06 5.43
C GLY A 433 -14.93 10.69 5.54
N TYR A 434 -14.34 9.62 5.02
CA TYR A 434 -14.79 8.23 5.18
C TYR A 434 -14.12 7.55 6.39
N THR A 435 -14.58 6.34 6.75
CA THR A 435 -14.15 5.67 7.97
C THR A 435 -12.68 5.22 7.93
N LEU A 436 -11.96 5.42 9.04
CA LEU A 436 -10.73 4.72 9.38
C LEU A 436 -11.01 3.76 10.54
N THR A 437 -10.82 2.45 10.31
CA THR A 437 -10.92 1.40 11.33
C THR A 437 -9.52 0.90 11.68
N ASN A 438 -9.08 1.13 12.91
CA ASN A 438 -7.83 0.64 13.50
C ASN A 438 -8.10 -0.30 14.69
N THR A 439 -9.13 -1.14 14.60
CA THR A 439 -9.51 -2.05 15.69
C THR A 439 -8.45 -3.14 15.88
N ARG A 440 -7.83 -3.24 17.07
CA ARG A 440 -6.69 -4.15 17.31
C ARG A 440 -5.53 -3.97 16.32
N GLY A 441 -5.51 -2.85 15.59
CA GLY A 441 -4.45 -2.50 14.65
C GLY A 441 -3.45 -1.53 15.29
N THR A 442 -2.35 -1.30 14.58
CA THR A 442 -1.32 -0.35 14.96
C THR A 442 -1.08 0.64 13.83
N ILE A 443 -1.05 1.93 14.17
CA ILE A 443 -0.57 3.03 13.33
C ILE A 443 0.53 3.73 14.11
N GLU A 444 1.76 3.70 13.60
CA GLU A 444 2.94 4.20 14.29
C GLU A 444 3.80 5.09 13.38
N SER A 445 4.30 6.20 13.92
CA SER A 445 5.21 7.11 13.22
C SER A 445 6.37 7.55 14.11
N CYS A 446 7.58 7.62 13.55
CA CYS A 446 8.74 8.25 14.19
C CYS A 446 8.68 9.79 14.19
N CYS A 447 7.80 10.38 13.40
CA CYS A 447 7.64 11.83 13.32
C CYS A 447 6.15 12.16 13.41
N GLU A 448 5.75 13.33 12.91
CA GLU A 448 4.35 13.74 12.74
C GLU A 448 3.42 12.62 12.22
N LEU A 449 2.35 12.36 12.98
CA LEU A 449 1.25 11.49 12.59
C LEU A 449 -0.02 12.33 12.38
N ASN A 450 -0.48 12.39 11.13
CA ASN A 450 -1.65 13.16 10.72
C ASN A 450 -2.76 12.24 10.21
N LEU A 451 -3.93 12.31 10.85
CA LEU A 451 -5.14 11.61 10.45
C LEU A 451 -6.23 12.63 10.09
N ASP A 452 -6.45 12.86 8.80
CA ASP A 452 -7.58 13.66 8.29
C ASP A 452 -8.66 12.73 7.72
N VAL A 453 -9.54 12.29 8.61
CA VAL A 453 -10.43 11.15 8.36
C VAL A 453 -11.89 11.47 8.62
N GLY A 454 -12.77 10.51 8.38
CA GLY A 454 -14.15 10.53 8.83
C GLY A 454 -14.31 9.93 10.23
N THR A 455 -15.23 8.97 10.38
CA THR A 455 -15.36 8.22 11.62
C THR A 455 -14.05 7.47 11.90
N LEU A 456 -13.50 7.63 13.10
CA LEU A 456 -12.29 6.93 13.53
C LEU A 456 -12.62 5.91 14.63
N THR A 457 -12.28 4.66 14.38
CA THR A 457 -12.41 3.56 15.34
C THR A 457 -11.02 3.05 15.71
N ASN A 458 -10.55 3.34 16.92
CA ASN A 458 -9.29 2.85 17.48
C ASN A 458 -9.53 1.90 18.67
N ASN A 459 -10.56 1.05 18.58
CA ASN A 459 -10.93 0.18 19.70
C ASN A 459 -9.90 -0.95 19.88
N ALA A 460 -9.35 -1.08 21.09
CA ALA A 460 -8.23 -1.98 21.38
C ALA A 460 -7.02 -1.82 20.42
N GLY A 461 -6.93 -0.69 19.73
CA GLY A 461 -5.87 -0.37 18.77
C GLY A 461 -4.86 0.62 19.34
N LEU A 462 -3.76 0.81 18.62
CA LEU A 462 -2.69 1.73 18.94
C LEU A 462 -2.54 2.75 17.81
N ILE A 463 -2.57 4.04 18.17
CA ILE A 463 -2.15 5.15 17.32
C ILE A 463 -1.05 5.89 18.10
N GLN A 464 0.17 5.90 17.59
CA GLN A 464 1.27 6.58 18.29
C GLN A 464 2.25 7.29 17.37
N SER A 465 2.80 8.39 17.89
CA SER A 465 3.92 9.11 17.31
C SER A 465 4.93 9.46 18.39
N THR A 466 6.21 9.53 18.04
CA THR A 466 7.26 10.13 18.90
C THR A 466 7.29 11.66 18.86
N GLU A 467 6.57 12.28 17.92
CA GLU A 467 6.32 13.73 17.84
C GLU A 467 4.81 14.00 18.07
N ASN A 468 4.16 14.81 17.22
CA ASN A 468 2.75 15.15 17.38
C ASN A 468 1.81 14.13 16.74
N VAL A 469 0.63 13.98 17.34
CA VAL A 469 -0.53 13.31 16.75
C VAL A 469 -1.64 14.33 16.49
N THR A 470 -2.01 14.51 15.23
CA THR A 470 -3.14 15.35 14.83
C THR A 470 -4.25 14.50 14.23
N ILE A 471 -5.45 14.61 14.80
CA ILE A 471 -6.65 13.87 14.36
C ILE A 471 -7.77 14.85 14.05
N ASN A 472 -8.20 14.90 12.81
CA ASN A 472 -9.42 15.56 12.38
C ASN A 472 -10.40 14.50 11.83
N THR A 473 -11.56 14.35 12.46
CA THR A 473 -12.59 13.39 11.99
C THR A 473 -13.64 14.06 11.08
N ASN A 474 -13.42 15.31 10.66
CA ASN A 474 -14.33 16.06 9.80
C ASN A 474 -15.77 16.05 10.34
N ARG A 475 -15.91 16.36 11.63
CA ARG A 475 -17.17 16.36 12.39
C ARG A 475 -17.88 14.99 12.41
N ARG A 476 -17.13 13.89 12.47
CA ARG A 476 -17.63 12.53 12.76
C ARG A 476 -17.07 12.03 14.10
N SER A 477 -17.51 10.86 14.56
CA SER A 477 -17.12 10.38 15.89
C SER A 477 -15.71 9.77 15.92
N LEU A 478 -15.07 9.88 17.09
CA LEU A 478 -13.89 9.12 17.47
C LEU A 478 -14.25 8.11 18.57
N THR A 479 -13.92 6.84 18.36
CA THR A 479 -13.98 5.81 19.42
C THR A 479 -12.59 5.25 19.68
N ASN A 480 -12.17 5.24 20.95
CA ASN A 480 -10.88 4.77 21.44
C ASN A 480 -11.09 3.80 22.61
N GLN A 481 -12.06 2.89 22.49
CA GLN A 481 -12.43 2.02 23.62
C GLN A 481 -11.35 0.98 23.87
N SER A 482 -10.79 0.93 25.07
CA SER A 482 -9.62 0.07 25.38
C SER A 482 -8.42 0.29 24.45
N GLY A 483 -8.41 1.40 23.68
CA GLY A 483 -7.34 1.75 22.75
C GLY A 483 -6.39 2.79 23.33
N VAL A 484 -5.31 3.03 22.61
CA VAL A 484 -4.28 4.01 22.97
C VAL A 484 -4.07 5.00 21.82
N ILE A 485 -4.11 6.28 22.15
CA ILE A 485 -3.65 7.39 21.30
C ILE A 485 -2.54 8.11 22.07
N ARG A 486 -1.33 8.18 21.52
CA ARG A 486 -0.18 8.79 22.20
C ARG A 486 0.67 9.65 21.25
N GLY A 487 0.95 10.88 21.64
CA GLY A 487 1.99 11.72 21.04
C GLY A 487 3.18 11.91 21.98
N GLY A 488 4.39 11.79 21.46
CA GLY A 488 5.64 12.11 22.16
C GLY A 488 5.89 13.61 22.33
N ASN A 489 5.06 14.45 21.69
CA ASN A 489 4.90 15.86 22.01
C ASN A 489 3.40 16.18 22.23
N ASP A 490 2.72 16.78 21.25
CA ASP A 490 1.32 17.22 21.39
C ASP A 490 0.34 16.21 20.80
N VAL A 491 -0.87 16.19 21.35
CA VAL A 491 -2.01 15.50 20.73
C VAL A 491 -3.16 16.48 20.54
N SER A 492 -3.60 16.64 19.30
CA SER A 492 -4.71 17.51 18.93
C SER A 492 -5.81 16.70 18.24
N ILE A 493 -7.00 16.70 18.85
CA ILE A 493 -8.17 15.94 18.36
C ILE A 493 -9.32 16.91 18.10
N SER A 494 -9.75 17.02 16.85
CA SER A 494 -11.00 17.68 16.46
C SER A 494 -11.99 16.65 15.93
N SER A 495 -13.07 16.41 16.68
CA SER A 495 -14.09 15.43 16.31
C SER A 495 -15.51 15.82 16.71
N LEU A 496 -16.53 15.13 16.19
CA LEU A 496 -17.90 15.22 16.71
C LEU A 496 -18.11 14.15 17.80
N GLY A 497 -17.41 14.35 18.90
CA GLY A 497 -17.48 13.49 20.08
C GLY A 497 -16.37 12.45 20.15
N VAL A 498 -15.91 12.22 21.38
CA VAL A 498 -14.82 11.31 21.71
C VAL A 498 -15.32 10.30 22.74
N ASN A 499 -15.20 9.01 22.43
CA ASN A 499 -15.43 7.95 23.39
C ASN A 499 -14.11 7.27 23.75
N ASN A 500 -13.57 7.60 24.93
CA ASN A 500 -12.37 7.03 25.52
C ASN A 500 -12.69 6.03 26.65
N HIS A 501 -13.80 5.29 26.56
CA HIS A 501 -14.16 4.32 27.60
C HIS A 501 -13.10 3.22 27.75
N ALA A 502 -12.54 3.09 28.96
CA ALA A 502 -11.43 2.21 29.30
C ALA A 502 -10.18 2.40 28.39
N GLY A 503 -10.09 3.51 27.67
CA GLY A 503 -8.98 3.84 26.76
C GLY A 503 -8.02 4.87 27.34
N ARG A 504 -6.95 5.14 26.59
CA ARG A 504 -5.91 6.11 26.96
C ARG A 504 -5.70 7.09 25.82
N ILE A 505 -5.72 8.39 26.14
CA ILE A 505 -5.27 9.45 25.24
C ILE A 505 -4.20 10.26 25.98
N MET A 506 -3.01 10.37 25.39
CA MET A 506 -1.86 11.00 26.02
C MET A 506 -1.11 11.95 25.12
N ALA A 507 -0.66 13.05 25.68
CA ALA A 507 0.38 13.88 25.11
C ALA A 507 1.53 14.05 26.12
N ASP A 508 2.78 13.86 25.70
CA ASP A 508 3.93 14.10 26.57
C ASP A 508 4.15 15.62 26.82
N ASN A 509 3.53 16.51 26.04
CA ASN A 509 3.48 17.96 26.26
C ASN A 509 2.05 18.53 26.43
N HIS A 510 1.29 18.79 25.36
CA HIS A 510 -0.06 19.37 25.41
C HIS A 510 -1.14 18.46 24.81
N LEU A 511 -2.25 18.27 25.53
CA LEU A 511 -3.43 17.55 25.02
C LEU A 511 -4.59 18.51 24.73
N ASN A 512 -5.00 18.62 23.47
CA ASN A 512 -6.16 19.39 23.06
C ASN A 512 -7.25 18.48 22.46
N ILE A 513 -8.45 18.53 23.02
CA ILE A 513 -9.62 17.80 22.50
C ILE A 513 -10.78 18.76 22.29
N ASN A 514 -11.21 18.92 21.05
CA ASN A 514 -12.42 19.64 20.66
C ASN A 514 -13.46 18.67 20.10
N ALA A 515 -14.54 18.43 20.86
CA ALA A 515 -15.66 17.57 20.50
C ALA A 515 -16.74 18.28 19.63
N ASN A 516 -16.47 19.50 19.17
CA ASN A 516 -17.29 20.25 18.20
C ASN A 516 -18.78 20.36 18.55
N GLY A 517 -19.07 20.53 19.85
CA GLY A 517 -20.45 20.62 20.38
C GLY A 517 -21.09 19.27 20.74
N SER A 518 -20.35 18.17 20.64
CA SER A 518 -20.75 16.83 21.12
C SER A 518 -20.11 16.53 22.48
N SER A 519 -20.11 15.27 22.92
CA SER A 519 -19.61 14.86 24.23
C SER A 519 -18.19 14.27 24.20
N ILE A 520 -17.46 14.41 25.31
CA ILE A 520 -16.27 13.62 25.63
C ILE A 520 -16.66 12.63 26.73
N THR A 521 -16.57 11.34 26.44
CA THR A 521 -16.75 10.27 27.42
C THR A 521 -15.39 9.71 27.79
N ASN A 522 -14.95 9.95 29.01
CA ASN A 522 -13.70 9.45 29.60
C ASN A 522 -14.04 8.66 30.86
N THR A 523 -14.45 7.41 30.69
CA THR A 523 -14.91 6.56 31.80
C THR A 523 -14.05 5.31 31.85
N ASN A 524 -13.99 4.63 32.99
CA ASN A 524 -13.25 3.39 33.11
C ASN A 524 -14.12 2.27 33.70
N ASN A 525 -13.68 1.03 33.51
CA ASN A 525 -14.18 -0.13 34.22
C ASN A 525 -13.42 -0.28 35.55
N ALA A 526 -14.13 -0.58 36.64
CA ALA A 526 -13.57 -0.70 37.99
C ALA A 526 -12.46 -1.77 38.17
N ARG A 527 -12.09 -2.51 37.10
CA ARG A 527 -11.11 -3.62 37.12
C ARG A 527 -9.79 -3.30 36.39
N ASN A 528 -9.65 -2.15 35.72
CA ASN A 528 -8.47 -1.82 34.92
C ASN A 528 -8.04 -0.35 35.13
N THR A 529 -7.83 0.03 36.39
CA THR A 529 -7.92 1.43 36.84
C THR A 529 -6.68 2.29 36.66
N ASP A 530 -5.51 1.70 36.41
CA ASP A 530 -4.28 2.43 36.69
C ASP A 530 -3.78 3.27 35.50
N GLU A 531 -4.12 2.89 34.26
CA GLU A 531 -3.56 3.51 33.05
C GLU A 531 -4.58 4.15 32.08
N ALA A 532 -5.88 3.92 32.26
CA ALA A 532 -6.91 4.52 31.40
C ALA A 532 -7.29 5.94 31.86
N GLY A 533 -7.52 6.84 30.88
CA GLY A 533 -7.80 8.24 31.13
C GLY A 533 -7.26 9.18 30.05
N LEU A 534 -7.30 10.47 30.35
CA LEU A 534 -6.68 11.55 29.59
C LEU A 534 -5.46 12.05 30.34
N PHE A 535 -4.31 12.14 29.66
CA PHE A 535 -3.04 12.51 30.28
C PHE A 535 -2.31 13.57 29.46
N SER A 536 -1.73 14.57 30.11
CA SER A 536 -0.86 15.56 29.47
C SER A 536 0.38 15.89 30.29
N GLY A 537 1.43 16.31 29.58
CA GLY A 537 2.65 16.86 30.15
C GLY A 537 2.49 18.29 30.66
N LYS A 538 3.63 19.00 30.71
CA LYS A 538 3.72 20.37 31.26
C LYS A 538 2.99 21.41 30.41
N GLY A 539 2.76 21.13 29.13
CA GLY A 539 1.99 21.99 28.23
C GLY A 539 0.51 22.08 28.60
N GLY A 540 0.00 21.18 29.45
CA GLY A 540 -1.36 21.22 29.96
C GLY A 540 -2.40 20.52 29.08
N MET A 541 -3.67 20.74 29.41
CA MET A 541 -4.80 20.10 28.76
C MET A 541 -5.93 21.10 28.48
N THR A 542 -6.50 21.03 27.27
CA THR A 542 -7.70 21.78 26.91
C THR A 542 -8.79 20.82 26.42
N LEU A 543 -9.96 20.84 27.06
CA LEU A 543 -11.12 20.02 26.70
C LEU A 543 -12.32 20.91 26.37
N VAL A 544 -12.79 20.87 25.12
CA VAL A 544 -13.94 21.66 24.65
C VAL A 544 -15.04 20.71 24.17
N ALA A 545 -16.22 20.78 24.78
CA ALA A 545 -17.34 19.90 24.48
C ALA A 545 -18.70 20.55 24.81
N SER A 546 -19.81 19.89 24.47
CA SER A 546 -21.08 20.20 25.11
C SER A 546 -21.16 19.58 26.50
N SER A 547 -20.71 18.32 26.63
CA SER A 547 -20.61 17.65 27.92
C SER A 547 -19.34 16.82 28.04
N ILE A 548 -18.81 16.75 29.26
CA ILE A 548 -17.70 15.87 29.63
C ILE A 548 -18.21 14.90 30.69
N ASN A 549 -18.11 13.59 30.42
CA ASN A 549 -18.37 12.53 31.38
C ASN A 549 -17.05 11.87 31.78
N ASN A 550 -16.52 12.27 32.93
CA ASN A 550 -15.34 11.72 33.60
C ASN A 550 -15.71 10.77 34.76
N ASN A 551 -16.90 10.17 34.74
CA ASN A 551 -17.32 9.32 35.86
C ASN A 551 -16.47 8.06 35.95
N ASN A 552 -15.90 7.78 37.13
CA ASN A 552 -14.90 6.72 37.34
C ASN A 552 -13.66 6.85 36.42
N GLY A 553 -13.48 8.01 35.79
CA GLY A 553 -12.39 8.31 34.88
C GLY A 553 -11.28 9.12 35.54
N LYS A 554 -10.21 9.34 34.78
CA LYS A 554 -9.06 10.14 35.18
C LYS A 554 -8.75 11.18 34.09
N VAL A 555 -8.61 12.43 34.51
CA VAL A 555 -8.07 13.53 33.72
C VAL A 555 -6.89 14.08 34.52
N VAL A 556 -5.67 13.86 34.04
CA VAL A 556 -4.45 14.19 34.78
C VAL A 556 -3.50 15.01 33.91
N SER A 557 -2.94 16.07 34.45
CA SER A 557 -2.02 16.95 33.72
C SER A 557 -0.86 17.42 34.58
N ASN A 558 0.35 17.42 34.01
CA ASN A 558 1.52 18.04 34.64
C ASN A 558 1.56 19.58 34.46
N GLY A 559 0.64 20.15 33.69
CA GLY A 559 0.38 21.59 33.60
C GLY A 559 -1.11 21.88 33.82
N ASN A 560 -1.58 23.06 33.42
CA ASN A 560 -2.96 23.49 33.63
C ASN A 560 -3.99 22.56 32.96
N ILE A 561 -5.17 22.42 33.56
CA ILE A 561 -6.33 21.79 32.94
C ILE A 561 -7.37 22.87 32.69
N ILE A 562 -7.80 23.02 31.44
CA ILE A 562 -8.86 23.93 31.04
C ILE A 562 -10.00 23.11 30.43
N THR A 563 -11.20 23.24 31.01
CA THR A 563 -12.41 22.59 30.48
C THR A 563 -13.47 23.63 30.17
N HIS A 564 -14.01 23.56 28.95
CA HIS A 564 -15.13 24.38 28.52
C HIS A 564 -16.26 23.46 28.04
N THR A 565 -17.38 23.50 28.78
CA THR A 565 -18.57 22.73 28.45
C THR A 565 -19.80 23.63 28.35
N SER A 566 -20.60 23.48 27.30
CA SER A 566 -21.83 24.28 27.18
C SER A 566 -22.98 23.77 28.05
N SER A 567 -22.93 22.51 28.48
CA SER A 567 -24.00 21.86 29.25
C SER A 567 -23.53 21.31 30.59
N SER A 568 -22.61 20.36 30.61
CA SER A 568 -22.26 19.70 31.88
C SER A 568 -20.87 19.11 31.92
N LEU A 569 -20.29 19.09 33.10
CA LEU A 569 -19.13 18.29 33.44
C LEU A 569 -19.51 17.36 34.61
N SER A 570 -19.41 16.06 34.39
CA SER A 570 -19.62 15.05 35.44
C SER A 570 -18.29 14.38 35.77
N ASN A 571 -17.87 14.50 37.02
CA ASN A 571 -16.68 13.89 37.61
C ASN A 571 -17.06 12.97 38.78
N ALA A 572 -18.22 12.29 38.70
CA ALA A 572 -18.71 11.48 39.80
C ALA A 572 -17.86 10.23 39.98
N ASN A 573 -17.31 10.02 41.19
CA ASN A 573 -16.28 9.01 41.48
C ASN A 573 -15.04 9.12 40.56
N GLY A 574 -14.84 10.27 39.92
CA GLY A 574 -13.73 10.52 38.99
C GLY A 574 -12.62 11.35 39.63
N LEU A 575 -11.52 11.46 38.90
CA LEU A 575 -10.37 12.30 39.24
C LEU A 575 -10.11 13.33 38.15
N ILE A 576 -10.00 14.59 38.55
CA ILE A 576 -9.38 15.66 37.77
C ILE A 576 -8.22 16.20 38.60
N GLU A 577 -6.99 16.07 38.10
CA GLU A 577 -5.78 16.44 38.84
C GLU A 577 -4.79 17.20 37.96
N SER A 578 -4.31 18.34 38.45
CA SER A 578 -3.33 19.18 37.78
C SER A 578 -2.16 19.54 38.70
N ASN A 579 -0.94 19.47 38.19
CA ASN A 579 0.24 20.09 38.82
C ASN A 579 0.32 21.61 38.58
N GLY A 580 -0.63 22.18 37.83
CA GLY A 580 -0.87 23.62 37.74
C GLY A 580 -2.27 23.94 38.23
N SER A 581 -2.96 24.83 37.51
CA SER A 581 -4.32 25.27 37.81
C SER A 581 -5.40 24.42 37.11
N VAL A 582 -6.57 24.29 37.72
CA VAL A 582 -7.78 23.69 37.11
C VAL A 582 -8.83 24.77 36.87
N LEU A 583 -9.16 25.00 35.59
CA LEU A 583 -10.19 25.93 35.14
C LEU A 583 -11.39 25.14 34.57
N VAL A 584 -12.58 25.33 35.15
CA VAL A 584 -13.82 24.68 34.70
C VAL A 584 -14.86 25.73 34.37
N THR A 585 -15.27 25.79 33.10
CA THR A 585 -16.46 26.54 32.67
C THR A 585 -17.54 25.56 32.24
N THR A 586 -18.70 25.59 32.91
CA THR A 586 -19.82 24.67 32.61
C THR A 586 -21.18 25.28 32.94
N SER A 587 -22.29 24.69 32.50
CA SER A 587 -23.59 25.02 33.10
C SER A 587 -23.82 24.21 34.38
N SER A 588 -23.48 22.92 34.39
CA SER A 588 -23.62 22.08 35.58
C SER A 588 -22.38 21.23 35.84
N LEU A 589 -21.78 21.40 37.02
CA LEU A 589 -20.71 20.54 37.53
C LEU A 589 -21.27 19.52 38.53
N ASN A 590 -21.00 18.24 38.30
CA ASN A 590 -21.25 17.16 39.26
C ASN A 590 -19.92 16.54 39.69
N ASN A 591 -19.47 16.84 40.90
CA ASN A 591 -18.26 16.26 41.53
C ASN A 591 -18.61 15.31 42.69
N ASN A 592 -19.76 14.64 42.63
CA ASN A 592 -20.21 13.78 43.74
C ASN A 592 -19.32 12.56 43.93
N ASN A 593 -18.77 12.39 45.14
CA ASN A 593 -17.72 11.40 45.46
C ASN A 593 -16.47 11.51 44.55
N GLY A 594 -16.34 12.60 43.79
CA GLY A 594 -15.22 12.86 42.90
C GLY A 594 -14.15 13.70 43.57
N THR A 595 -12.99 13.81 42.91
CA THR A 595 -11.90 14.68 43.32
C THR A 595 -11.53 15.62 42.20
N ILE A 596 -11.47 16.92 42.51
CA ILE A 596 -10.83 17.97 41.70
C ILE A 596 -9.67 18.50 42.54
N ASN A 597 -8.44 18.35 42.04
CA ASN A 597 -7.22 18.73 42.74
C ASN A 597 -6.33 19.57 41.82
N ALA A 598 -5.84 20.71 42.30
CA ALA A 598 -4.86 21.54 41.62
C ALA A 598 -3.72 21.87 42.58
N ALA A 599 -2.47 21.82 42.09
CA ALA A 599 -1.33 22.29 42.87
C ALA A 599 -1.30 23.83 42.98
N GLU A 600 -1.93 24.53 42.03
CA GLU A 600 -2.17 25.97 42.06
C GLU A 600 -3.68 26.23 42.28
N ASP A 601 -4.31 27.02 41.43
CA ASP A 601 -5.67 27.49 41.64
C ASP A 601 -6.73 26.50 41.12
N VAL A 602 -7.89 26.50 41.76
CA VAL A 602 -9.11 25.92 41.20
C VAL A 602 -10.11 27.03 40.94
N VAL A 603 -10.49 27.22 39.68
CA VAL A 603 -11.53 28.18 39.30
C VAL A 603 -12.66 27.45 38.60
N ILE A 604 -13.87 27.56 39.16
CA ILE A 604 -15.09 26.95 38.63
C ILE A 604 -16.09 28.04 38.35
N ASP A 605 -16.39 28.27 37.07
CA ASP A 605 -17.50 29.09 36.60
C ASP A 605 -18.64 28.16 36.15
N ALA A 606 -19.71 28.12 36.94
CA ALA A 606 -20.84 27.23 36.70
C ALA A 606 -22.20 27.84 37.01
N ARG A 607 -23.28 27.39 36.36
CA ARG A 607 -24.64 27.74 36.82
C ARG A 607 -24.96 27.05 38.16
N SER A 608 -24.51 25.80 38.31
CA SER A 608 -24.70 24.99 39.51
C SER A 608 -23.56 23.99 39.72
N VAL A 609 -23.22 23.74 40.97
CA VAL A 609 -22.23 22.75 41.40
C VAL A 609 -22.86 21.78 42.40
N SER A 610 -22.71 20.48 42.18
CA SER A 610 -22.98 19.41 43.14
C SER A 610 -21.64 18.80 43.57
N ASN A 611 -21.35 18.80 44.87
CA ASN A 611 -20.11 18.29 45.45
C ASN A 611 -20.40 17.42 46.69
N THR A 612 -21.43 16.59 46.63
CA THR A 612 -21.83 15.72 47.75
C THR A 612 -20.77 14.65 47.96
N LYS A 613 -20.17 14.62 49.16
CA LYS A 613 -19.03 13.74 49.51
C LYS A 613 -17.83 13.84 48.55
N GLY A 614 -17.78 14.89 47.74
CA GLY A 614 -16.66 15.15 46.82
C GLY A 614 -15.64 16.09 47.44
N THR A 615 -14.46 16.13 46.83
CA THR A 615 -13.36 17.00 47.23
C THR A 615 -13.02 17.95 46.09
N ILE A 616 -12.93 19.24 46.42
CA ILE A 616 -12.34 20.28 45.56
C ILE A 616 -11.20 20.89 46.37
N ASN A 617 -9.97 20.75 45.89
CA ASN A 617 -8.77 21.18 46.59
C ASN A 617 -7.87 22.04 45.69
N ALA A 618 -7.50 23.23 46.16
CA ALA A 618 -6.53 24.12 45.53
C ALA A 618 -5.27 24.25 46.40
N GLY A 619 -4.10 24.10 45.80
CA GLY A 619 -2.83 24.44 46.43
C GLY A 619 -2.58 25.95 46.49
N GLY A 620 -3.30 26.73 45.67
CA GLY A 620 -3.43 28.19 45.74
C GLY A 620 -4.83 28.60 46.20
N GLU A 621 -5.52 29.39 45.38
CA GLU A 621 -6.87 29.89 45.61
C GLU A 621 -7.94 28.97 45.03
N ALA A 622 -9.08 28.82 45.73
CA ALA A 622 -10.28 28.18 45.18
C ALA A 622 -11.41 29.19 44.95
N THR A 623 -11.75 29.45 43.69
CA THR A 623 -12.87 30.33 43.29
C THR A 623 -14.02 29.55 42.67
N LEU A 624 -15.24 29.72 43.21
CA LEU A 624 -16.49 29.23 42.64
C LEU A 624 -17.39 30.41 42.27
N THR A 625 -17.63 30.63 40.98
CA THR A 625 -18.60 31.60 40.47
C THR A 625 -19.87 30.87 40.02
N LEU A 626 -21.00 31.24 40.61
CA LEU A 626 -22.27 30.53 40.54
C LEU A 626 -23.42 31.46 40.16
N ALA A 627 -24.21 31.07 39.15
CA ALA A 627 -25.39 31.86 38.77
C ALA A 627 -26.56 31.74 39.75
N GLY A 628 -26.57 30.69 40.58
CA GLY A 628 -27.63 30.38 41.55
C GLY A 628 -27.09 30.13 42.96
N GLY A 629 -27.93 29.56 43.83
CA GLY A 629 -27.51 29.17 45.18
C GLY A 629 -26.61 27.93 45.19
N TYR A 630 -25.95 27.69 46.32
CA TYR A 630 -25.02 26.59 46.50
C TYR A 630 -25.34 25.79 47.76
N SER A 631 -25.44 24.47 47.64
CA SER A 631 -25.58 23.55 48.76
C SER A 631 -24.32 22.72 48.86
N HIS A 632 -23.38 23.17 49.69
CA HIS A 632 -22.07 22.53 49.85
C HIS A 632 -22.20 21.33 50.78
N GLN A 633 -21.88 20.12 50.30
CA GLN A 633 -22.06 18.86 51.04
C GLN A 633 -20.81 17.96 51.01
N GLY A 634 -19.64 18.54 50.72
CA GLY A 634 -18.38 17.83 50.59
C GLY A 634 -17.26 18.61 51.26
N THR A 635 -16.10 18.64 50.60
CA THR A 635 -14.96 19.45 51.01
C THR A 635 -14.61 20.43 49.90
N LEU A 636 -14.44 21.70 50.26
CA LEU A 636 -13.78 22.73 49.45
C LEU A 636 -12.62 23.27 50.28
N SER A 637 -11.38 23.02 49.84
CA SER A 637 -10.17 23.45 50.53
C SER A 637 -9.25 24.27 49.62
N ALA A 638 -8.55 25.22 50.22
CA ALA A 638 -7.52 26.03 49.57
C ALA A 638 -6.38 26.30 50.56
N GLN A 639 -5.13 26.42 50.07
CA GLN A 639 -4.05 26.92 50.92
C GLN A 639 -4.14 28.43 51.11
N GLU A 640 -4.62 29.13 50.08
CA GLU A 640 -4.92 30.57 50.12
C GLU A 640 -6.42 30.78 50.28
N ASP A 641 -6.99 31.80 49.61
CA ASP A 641 -8.38 32.17 49.77
C ASP A 641 -9.35 31.11 49.21
N ILE A 642 -10.53 31.03 49.81
CA ILE A 642 -11.73 30.44 49.20
C ILE A 642 -12.65 31.59 48.82
N ARG A 643 -13.07 31.69 47.56
CA ARG A 643 -14.06 32.67 47.09
C ARG A 643 -15.29 31.96 46.53
N ILE A 644 -16.47 32.24 47.09
CA ILE A 644 -17.75 31.73 46.59
C ILE A 644 -18.61 32.92 46.17
N ASN A 645 -18.80 33.09 44.87
CA ASN A 645 -19.63 34.14 44.27
C ASN A 645 -20.96 33.54 43.81
N ALA A 646 -22.01 33.64 44.63
CA ALA A 646 -23.36 33.15 44.40
C ALA A 646 -24.40 34.26 44.62
N GLU A 647 -24.16 35.46 44.07
CA GLU A 647 -24.85 36.72 44.40
C GLU A 647 -26.37 36.63 44.44
N LYS A 648 -26.96 35.86 43.51
CA LYS A 648 -28.41 35.73 43.36
C LYS A 648 -29.04 34.65 44.24
N GLY A 649 -28.22 33.82 44.89
CA GLY A 649 -28.65 32.62 45.61
C GLY A 649 -28.18 32.55 47.06
N ALA A 650 -28.80 31.67 47.83
CA ALA A 650 -28.32 31.35 49.18
C ALA A 650 -27.22 30.28 49.12
N VAL A 651 -26.23 30.40 50.01
CA VAL A 651 -25.17 29.40 50.21
C VAL A 651 -25.44 28.69 51.53
N TYR A 652 -25.66 27.37 51.46
CA TYR A 652 -25.83 26.48 52.60
C TYR A 652 -24.60 25.58 52.70
N ASN A 653 -23.84 25.72 53.79
CA ASN A 653 -22.73 24.83 54.09
C ASN A 653 -23.21 23.68 54.98
N TYR A 654 -23.13 22.46 54.46
CA TYR A 654 -23.31 21.19 55.18
C TYR A 654 -22.00 20.39 55.30
N GLY A 655 -20.91 20.87 54.69
CA GLY A 655 -19.63 20.18 54.58
C GLY A 655 -18.50 20.97 55.23
N THR A 656 -17.33 20.90 54.62
CA THR A 656 -16.10 21.58 55.09
C THR A 656 -15.65 22.62 54.07
N LEU A 657 -15.60 23.87 54.50
CA LEU A 657 -14.86 24.94 53.84
C LEU A 657 -13.56 25.16 54.63
N ALA A 658 -12.40 24.96 54.01
CA ALA A 658 -11.10 25.04 54.70
C ALA A 658 -10.08 25.87 53.94
N SER A 659 -9.77 27.07 54.44
CA SER A 659 -8.74 27.96 53.90
C SER A 659 -7.60 28.08 54.92
N ALA A 660 -6.43 27.51 54.59
CA ALA A 660 -5.36 27.31 55.56
C ALA A 660 -4.66 28.62 55.97
N ASN A 661 -4.24 29.40 54.98
CA ASN A 661 -3.52 30.67 55.17
C ASN A 661 -4.30 31.88 54.67
N GLY A 662 -5.42 31.66 53.98
CA GLY A 662 -6.28 32.71 53.41
C GLY A 662 -7.60 32.90 54.14
N LYS A 663 -8.43 33.75 53.54
CA LYS A 663 -9.80 34.02 53.97
C LYS A 663 -10.81 33.17 53.23
N THR A 664 -11.91 32.87 53.89
CA THR A 664 -13.13 32.39 53.22
C THR A 664 -14.04 33.57 52.93
N ILE A 665 -14.15 33.94 51.66
CA ILE A 665 -14.93 35.08 51.15
C ILE A 665 -16.18 34.54 50.45
N ILE A 666 -17.37 34.92 50.92
CA ILE A 666 -18.64 34.45 50.36
C ILE A 666 -19.50 35.65 49.98
N ASN A 667 -19.72 35.82 48.68
CA ASN A 667 -20.65 36.78 48.12
C ASN A 667 -21.95 36.06 47.74
N SER A 668 -23.06 36.32 48.44
CA SER A 668 -24.31 35.59 48.26
C SER A 668 -25.55 36.38 48.71
N ARG A 669 -26.75 35.89 48.42
CA ARG A 669 -27.97 36.45 49.02
C ARG A 669 -28.04 36.19 50.53
N SER A 670 -27.71 34.99 50.96
CA SER A 670 -27.73 34.59 52.38
C SER A 670 -26.70 33.48 52.57
N PHE A 671 -26.10 33.41 53.75
CA PHE A 671 -25.20 32.33 54.13
C PHE A 671 -25.68 31.59 55.38
N ALA A 672 -25.67 30.27 55.34
CA ALA A 672 -26.05 29.41 56.45
C ALA A 672 -25.03 28.28 56.65
N ASN A 673 -24.32 28.31 57.76
CA ASN A 673 -23.47 27.21 58.20
C ASN A 673 -24.28 26.24 59.06
N GLN A 674 -24.45 25.01 58.59
CA GLN A 674 -25.41 24.06 59.18
C GLN A 674 -24.79 23.26 60.33
N ARG A 675 -25.63 22.53 61.08
CA ARG A 675 -25.16 21.66 62.16
C ARG A 675 -24.15 20.65 61.62
N ASN A 676 -23.03 20.47 62.33
CA ASN A 676 -21.88 19.62 61.97
C ASN A 676 -21.08 20.06 60.74
N ALA A 677 -21.43 21.20 60.12
CA ALA A 677 -20.61 21.80 59.07
C ALA A 677 -19.44 22.58 59.69
N LEU A 678 -18.34 22.67 58.94
CA LEU A 678 -17.10 23.34 59.32
C LEU A 678 -16.78 24.45 58.33
N VAL A 679 -16.45 25.63 58.86
CA VAL A 679 -15.69 26.66 58.16
C VAL A 679 -14.40 26.87 58.95
N ASP A 680 -13.28 26.40 58.42
CA ASP A 680 -11.95 26.57 59.01
C ASP A 680 -11.17 27.59 58.18
N SER A 681 -11.05 28.81 58.69
CA SER A 681 -10.39 29.92 58.01
C SER A 681 -9.77 30.89 59.01
N PRO A 682 -8.61 30.54 59.60
CA PRO A 682 -7.97 31.32 60.67
C PRO A 682 -7.72 32.79 60.30
N ALA A 683 -7.45 33.10 59.03
CA ALA A 683 -7.24 34.48 58.56
C ALA A 683 -8.54 35.30 58.42
N GLY A 684 -9.70 34.66 58.55
CA GLY A 684 -11.01 35.31 58.65
C GLY A 684 -12.05 34.83 57.63
N VAL A 685 -13.32 35.04 57.98
CA VAL A 685 -14.47 34.79 57.11
C VAL A 685 -15.11 36.12 56.74
N GLU A 686 -15.21 36.41 55.45
CA GLU A 686 -15.84 37.63 54.94
C GLU A 686 -17.14 37.28 54.20
N LEU A 687 -18.26 37.82 54.66
CA LEU A 687 -19.57 37.59 54.09
C LEU A 687 -20.09 38.88 53.45
N MET A 688 -20.23 38.89 52.12
CA MET A 688 -20.94 39.92 51.37
C MET A 688 -22.36 39.41 51.10
N LEU A 689 -23.35 39.97 51.80
CA LEU A 689 -24.73 39.52 51.76
C LEU A 689 -25.64 40.55 51.09
N GLY A 690 -26.43 40.15 50.09
CA GLY A 690 -27.43 41.04 49.49
C GLY A 690 -28.54 41.42 50.48
N LYS A 691 -29.25 42.55 50.31
CA LYS A 691 -30.45 42.90 51.11
C LYS A 691 -31.74 42.28 50.53
N PRO A 692 -32.63 41.62 51.32
CA PRO A 692 -32.70 41.48 52.78
C PRO A 692 -32.04 40.20 53.36
N GLY A 693 -30.89 39.80 52.84
CA GLY A 693 -30.13 38.61 53.21
C GLY A 693 -29.78 38.43 54.68
N SER A 694 -29.52 37.18 55.05
CA SER A 694 -29.26 36.75 56.42
C SER A 694 -28.03 35.85 56.55
N PHE A 695 -27.42 35.87 57.73
CA PHE A 695 -26.38 34.95 58.15
C PHE A 695 -26.90 34.09 59.30
N THR A 696 -26.70 32.77 59.22
CA THR A 696 -26.96 31.84 60.32
C THR A 696 -25.78 30.89 60.50
N ASN A 697 -25.42 30.60 61.75
CA ASN A 697 -24.38 29.64 62.09
C ASN A 697 -24.89 28.66 63.15
N ASN A 698 -25.02 27.39 62.76
CA ASN A 698 -25.34 26.25 63.62
C ASN A 698 -24.19 25.22 63.66
N GLY A 699 -23.08 25.51 62.97
CA GLY A 699 -21.89 24.66 62.89
C GLY A 699 -20.66 25.33 63.53
N THR A 700 -19.49 24.80 63.19
CA THR A 700 -18.21 25.33 63.67
C THR A 700 -17.65 26.33 62.68
N VAL A 701 -17.21 27.48 63.20
CA VAL A 701 -16.43 28.48 62.43
C VAL A 701 -15.17 28.79 63.20
N ASN A 702 -14.01 28.54 62.61
CA ASN A 702 -12.70 28.95 63.11
C ASN A 702 -12.20 30.13 62.28
N GLY A 703 -12.15 31.33 62.87
CA GLY A 703 -11.80 32.58 62.19
C GLY A 703 -12.72 33.74 62.56
N THR A 704 -12.22 34.98 62.45
CA THR A 704 -13.02 36.18 62.70
C THR A 704 -14.02 36.43 61.57
N ILE A 705 -15.30 36.61 61.90
CA ILE A 705 -16.37 36.82 60.91
C ILE A 705 -16.60 38.33 60.71
N THR A 706 -16.55 38.77 59.46
CA THR A 706 -16.93 40.13 59.01
C THR A 706 -18.14 40.03 58.08
N ILE A 707 -19.17 40.85 58.30
CA ILE A 707 -20.42 40.82 57.51
C ILE A 707 -20.68 42.19 56.90
N ASN A 708 -20.71 42.24 55.57
CA ASN A 708 -21.03 43.41 54.77
C ASN A 708 -22.39 43.19 54.08
N LYS A 709 -23.34 44.12 54.24
CA LYS A 709 -24.66 44.03 53.59
C LYS A 709 -24.77 45.02 52.43
N GLN A 710 -24.95 44.51 51.22
CA GLN A 710 -25.09 45.33 50.02
C GLN A 710 -26.54 45.40 49.57
#